data_AF-A0A556MJL9-F1
#
_entry.id   AF-A0A556MJL9-F1
#
_cell.length_a   1.000
_cell.length_b   1.000
_cell.length_c   1.000
_cell.angle_alpha   90.00
_cell.angle_beta   90.00
_cell.angle_gamma   90.00
#
_symmetry.space_group_name_H-M   'P 1'
#
loop_
_entity.id
_entity.type
_entity.pdbx_description
1 polymer ?
#
loop_
_entity_poly.entity_id
_entity_poly.type
_entity_poly.pdbx_seq_one_letter_code
_entity_poly.pdbx_strand_id
1 'polypeptide(L)'
;MKLLQSTILLTLLCPFMSFGQYDSKKVMEMISNGSESELVMESAIMIQEGYFYQAGLIVDKLLEYQPASANYNYRRGFIYLEMSTDFVKATPYLEKAVLKTDKKYDPFNTKETAAPIDAYFEMGKCYHAAGNIDKAEEFYNKFLTSSITKSNNVFFAKLYLEQCKVARAEMMSPKNVYLKNMGSSVNTANPEFSPVISLDGSALYYTSRRRWPTGASDKGLDPRNNQYPEDIYVSYRDFDSTWMDPIKLEFCDSLQNEATLAVSPDERRVYVYQDTKGNGDIFYSDFSTNRFQEVTHLDDKKINTNDWETHATVTPDGQRMYFVSNRKGGFGGRDIYYCIKQKDGSWGDPVNAGPNINGPMEEESPFVSIDNSTLYFSSNGNKSMGGFDIFMSKADGKGNWGPAMNLGSPINSTCDDIFYTTTVDGLTGYMTSLRADGRGEKDIYEIKNNYLGVKNIAVLNGKINVIGNKPLPEDVYVTLRCLNCENPYDRKLFPRLRDGVFMNSLEPCKEYDLTFSYEKDGKKNFYNEKFTTECNKEYSEVYREFWLDLDKQMMVKPYYVVGTITDSKTKEKLSGVAITLINKKTGEKLSQSVTAAAGAYKTDTLGGMKKGDNVEFALTLEKAGYVTMTYDAPETLGDNSEIRIDRSLAKNEVGTDIGLDVNPIYFDYNKWDIRPDAAAELDKIVKIMKANPDIKIELGSHTDSRGTDEYNMKLSDQRAKASARYIVSKGIASNRITGKGYGESKLKVSDAQINNMPSWDEKEKGHQLNRRTEFIIVK
;
A
#
# COMPACT_ATOMS: atom_id res chain seq x y z
N MET A 1 20.20 -12.45 -26.40
CA MET A 1 20.00 -11.40 -27.44
C MET A 1 21.31 -10.67 -27.82
N LYS A 2 22.39 -11.39 -28.17
CA LYS A 2 23.63 -10.85 -28.78
C LYS A 2 24.12 -11.73 -29.96
N LEU A 3 23.20 -12.46 -30.58
CA LEU A 3 23.52 -13.50 -31.58
C LEU A 3 22.71 -13.41 -32.88
N LEU A 4 22.02 -12.29 -33.11
CA LEU A 4 21.55 -11.91 -34.45
C LEU A 4 22.68 -11.32 -35.34
N GLN A 5 23.92 -11.25 -34.84
CA GLN A 5 25.05 -10.65 -35.57
C GLN A 5 26.15 -11.64 -36.03
N SER A 6 26.00 -12.95 -35.81
CA SER A 6 27.11 -13.89 -36.10
C SER A 6 26.74 -15.00 -37.06
N THR A 7 26.11 -14.66 -38.19
CA THR A 7 26.31 -15.39 -39.45
C THR A 7 25.78 -14.54 -40.60
N ILE A 8 26.68 -13.94 -41.38
CA ILE A 8 26.62 -13.69 -42.82
C ILE A 8 27.80 -12.75 -43.10
N LEU A 9 28.93 -13.33 -43.47
CA LEU A 9 30.06 -12.62 -44.05
C LEU A 9 30.22 -13.12 -45.50
N LEU A 10 30.36 -12.15 -46.42
CA LEU A 10 30.52 -12.19 -47.89
C LEU A 10 29.22 -12.34 -48.72
N THR A 11 28.89 -11.50 -49.71
CA THR A 11 29.29 -10.14 -50.21
C THR A 11 28.46 -9.92 -51.48
N LEU A 12 27.79 -8.77 -51.65
CA LEU A 12 27.84 -7.91 -52.86
C LEU A 12 26.84 -6.74 -52.79
N LEU A 13 27.40 -5.54 -52.54
CA LEU A 13 27.02 -4.22 -53.05
C LEU A 13 25.62 -4.04 -53.66
N CYS A 14 24.66 -3.61 -52.84
CA CYS A 14 23.60 -2.68 -53.24
C CYS A 14 23.69 -1.45 -52.34
N PRO A 15 23.52 -0.23 -52.86
CA PRO A 15 23.67 0.98 -52.05
C PRO A 15 22.61 0.95 -50.94
N PHE A 16 23.08 1.07 -49.70
CA PHE A 16 22.23 1.42 -48.56
C PHE A 16 21.58 2.77 -48.86
N MET A 17 20.38 2.75 -49.46
CA MET A 17 19.42 3.81 -49.15
C MET A 17 19.13 3.63 -47.66
N SER A 18 19.43 4.65 -46.85
CA SER A 18 18.95 4.67 -45.47
C SER A 18 17.43 4.71 -45.56
N PHE A 19 16.79 3.56 -45.43
CA PHE A 19 15.34 3.48 -45.42
C PHE A 19 14.85 4.29 -44.22
N GLY A 20 14.11 5.36 -44.51
CA GLY A 20 13.42 6.12 -43.48
C GLY A 20 12.46 5.20 -42.74
N GLN A 21 12.32 5.43 -41.43
CA GLN A 21 11.38 4.76 -40.52
C GLN A 21 10.02 4.50 -41.21
N TYR A 22 9.50 3.27 -41.13
CA TYR A 22 8.21 2.90 -41.72
C TYR A 22 7.07 3.61 -40.98
N ASP A 23 6.66 4.75 -41.51
CA ASP A 23 5.46 5.48 -41.09
C ASP A 23 4.19 4.71 -41.48
N SER A 24 3.24 4.57 -40.56
CA SER A 24 1.96 3.87 -40.78
C SER A 24 1.23 4.38 -42.02
N LYS A 25 1.31 5.69 -42.33
CA LYS A 25 0.68 6.24 -43.54
C LYS A 25 1.28 5.66 -44.83
N LYS A 26 2.60 5.51 -44.89
CA LYS A 26 3.30 4.92 -46.04
C LYS A 26 2.98 3.45 -46.20
N VAL A 27 2.91 2.72 -45.07
CA VAL A 27 2.52 1.30 -45.08
C VAL A 27 1.09 1.14 -45.62
N MET A 28 0.15 2.00 -45.22
CA MET A 28 -1.22 1.96 -45.75
C MET A 28 -1.31 2.31 -47.25
N GLU A 29 -0.49 3.25 -47.73
CA GLU A 29 -0.38 3.56 -49.15
C GLU A 29 0.17 2.36 -49.95
N MET A 30 1.20 1.69 -49.41
CA MET A 30 1.76 0.46 -49.98
C MET A 30 0.73 -0.67 -50.01
N ILE A 31 -0.05 -0.86 -48.93
CA ILE A 31 -1.14 -1.85 -48.87
C ILE A 31 -2.22 -1.57 -49.93
N SER A 32 -2.49 -0.30 -50.21
CA SER A 32 -3.55 0.11 -51.14
C SER A 32 -3.14 -0.03 -52.62
N ASN A 33 -1.86 0.23 -52.92
CA ASN A 33 -1.37 0.36 -54.31
C ASN A 33 -0.43 -0.78 -54.73
N GLY A 34 0.15 -1.50 -53.78
CA GLY A 34 1.16 -2.53 -54.03
C GLY A 34 0.55 -3.83 -54.55
N SER A 35 1.26 -4.47 -55.47
CA SER A 35 0.98 -5.84 -55.91
C SER A 35 1.25 -6.85 -54.80
N GLU A 36 0.63 -8.03 -54.87
CA GLU A 36 0.86 -9.12 -53.91
C GLU A 36 2.35 -9.47 -53.79
N SER A 37 3.09 -9.47 -54.90
CA SER A 37 4.54 -9.74 -54.91
C SER A 37 5.36 -8.68 -54.16
N GLU A 38 5.02 -7.40 -54.31
CA GLU A 38 5.67 -6.31 -53.57
C GLU A 38 5.37 -6.44 -52.07
N LEU A 39 4.12 -6.71 -51.70
CA LEU A 39 3.71 -6.89 -50.30
C LEU A 39 4.41 -8.08 -49.63
N VAL A 40 4.64 -9.19 -50.35
CA VAL A 40 5.42 -10.33 -49.82
C VAL A 40 6.87 -9.92 -49.51
N MET A 41 7.52 -9.21 -50.44
CA MET A 41 8.90 -8.75 -50.29
C MET A 41 9.01 -7.78 -49.10
N GLU A 42 8.15 -6.78 -49.05
CA GLU A 42 8.15 -5.73 -48.01
C GLU A 42 7.85 -6.31 -46.63
N SER A 43 6.86 -7.21 -46.50
CA SER A 43 6.62 -7.89 -45.22
C SER A 43 7.81 -8.75 -44.77
N ALA A 44 8.54 -9.39 -45.70
CA ALA A 44 9.72 -10.17 -45.35
C ALA A 44 10.85 -9.27 -44.80
N ILE A 45 11.08 -8.13 -45.45
CA ILE A 45 12.07 -7.12 -45.01
C ILE A 45 11.68 -6.61 -43.63
N MET A 46 10.42 -6.18 -43.43
CA MET A 46 9.95 -5.66 -42.16
C MET A 46 10.06 -6.69 -41.02
N ILE A 47 9.74 -7.97 -41.27
CA ILE A 47 9.94 -9.04 -40.28
C ILE A 47 11.43 -9.18 -39.94
N GLN A 48 12.32 -9.17 -40.94
CA GLN A 48 13.76 -9.28 -40.72
C GLN A 48 14.33 -8.08 -39.94
N GLU A 49 13.80 -6.88 -40.18
CA GLU A 49 14.21 -5.64 -39.50
C GLU A 49 13.50 -5.42 -38.15
N GLY A 50 12.56 -6.29 -37.78
CA GLY A 50 11.82 -6.24 -36.50
C GLY A 50 10.64 -5.26 -36.48
N TYR A 51 10.21 -4.73 -37.63
CA TYR A 51 9.00 -3.90 -37.77
C TYR A 51 7.74 -4.77 -37.83
N PHE A 52 7.52 -5.55 -36.78
CA PHE A 52 6.47 -6.58 -36.74
C PHE A 52 5.05 -6.00 -36.83
N TYR A 53 4.81 -4.83 -36.26
CA TYR A 53 3.50 -4.17 -36.36
C TYR A 53 3.16 -3.83 -37.82
N GLN A 54 4.06 -3.16 -38.53
CA GLN A 54 3.87 -2.81 -39.93
C GLN A 54 3.80 -4.06 -40.81
N ALA A 55 4.67 -5.03 -40.57
CA ALA A 55 4.62 -6.31 -41.27
C ALA A 55 3.26 -7.00 -41.09
N GLY A 56 2.70 -6.94 -39.88
CA GLY A 56 1.39 -7.50 -39.56
C GLY A 56 0.28 -6.90 -40.43
N LEU A 57 0.27 -5.57 -40.60
CA LEU A 57 -0.71 -4.89 -41.46
C LEU A 57 -0.62 -5.36 -42.92
N ILE A 58 0.59 -5.57 -43.44
CA ILE A 58 0.80 -6.10 -44.80
C ILE A 58 0.36 -7.56 -44.89
N VAL A 59 0.71 -8.38 -43.90
CA VAL A 59 0.35 -9.81 -43.89
C VAL A 59 -1.16 -10.00 -43.77
N ASP A 60 -1.86 -9.14 -43.01
CA ASP A 60 -3.32 -9.13 -42.95
C ASP A 60 -3.92 -8.90 -44.36
N LYS A 61 -3.33 -7.99 -45.16
CA LYS A 61 -3.73 -7.80 -46.57
C LYS A 61 -3.45 -9.02 -47.44
N LEU A 62 -2.29 -9.64 -47.29
CA LEU A 62 -1.93 -10.87 -48.03
C LEU A 62 -2.89 -12.02 -47.73
N LEU A 63 -3.37 -12.12 -46.49
CA LEU A 63 -4.37 -13.10 -46.07
C LEU A 63 -5.76 -12.83 -46.67
N GLU A 64 -6.11 -11.59 -47.04
CA GLU A 64 -7.32 -11.32 -47.81
C GLU A 64 -7.25 -11.94 -49.22
N TYR A 65 -6.07 -11.92 -49.85
CA TYR A 65 -5.86 -12.54 -51.17
C TYR A 65 -5.84 -14.06 -51.10
N GLN A 66 -5.13 -14.62 -50.11
CA GLN A 66 -4.98 -16.07 -49.96
C GLN A 66 -5.13 -16.52 -48.49
N PRO A 67 -6.38 -16.65 -47.98
CA PRO A 67 -6.64 -17.00 -46.59
C PRO A 67 -6.07 -18.35 -46.13
N ALA A 68 -5.89 -19.28 -47.08
CA ALA A 68 -5.38 -20.63 -46.84
C ALA A 68 -3.87 -20.78 -47.09
N SER A 69 -3.16 -19.70 -47.45
CA SER A 69 -1.72 -19.73 -47.71
C SER A 69 -0.95 -20.10 -46.45
N ALA A 70 -0.22 -21.23 -46.47
CA ALA A 70 0.57 -21.66 -45.33
C ALA A 70 1.68 -20.65 -44.99
N ASN A 71 2.29 -20.05 -46.01
CA ASN A 71 3.30 -18.99 -45.87
C ASN A 71 2.73 -17.76 -45.13
N TYR A 72 1.60 -17.22 -45.58
CA TYR A 72 1.04 -15.98 -44.99
C TYR A 72 0.53 -16.21 -43.57
N ASN A 73 -0.08 -17.38 -43.33
CA ASN A 73 -0.48 -17.78 -41.99
C ASN A 73 0.74 -17.97 -41.08
N TYR A 74 1.86 -18.56 -41.56
CA TYR A 74 3.09 -18.63 -40.77
C TYR A 74 3.59 -17.25 -40.36
N ARG A 75 3.70 -16.31 -41.32
CA ARG A 75 4.14 -14.94 -41.03
C ARG A 75 3.28 -14.29 -39.96
N ARG A 76 1.96 -14.44 -40.06
CA ARG A 76 1.05 -13.81 -39.10
C ARG A 76 1.18 -14.41 -37.72
N GLY A 77 1.25 -15.74 -37.62
CA GLY A 77 1.46 -16.44 -36.37
C GLY A 77 2.79 -16.08 -35.72
N PHE A 78 3.87 -16.05 -36.51
CA PHE A 78 5.20 -15.64 -36.06
C PHE A 78 5.19 -14.19 -35.54
N ILE A 79 4.58 -13.25 -36.27
CA ILE A 79 4.45 -11.84 -35.85
C ILE A 79 3.74 -11.72 -34.49
N TYR A 80 2.65 -12.47 -34.25
CA TYR A 80 1.96 -12.43 -32.95
C TYR A 80 2.84 -12.92 -31.80
N LEU A 81 3.67 -13.93 -32.05
CA LEU A 81 4.60 -14.46 -31.05
C LEU A 81 5.76 -13.48 -30.78
N GLU A 82 6.32 -12.84 -31.81
CA GLU A 82 7.45 -11.93 -31.63
C GLU A 82 7.04 -10.56 -31.06
N MET A 83 5.83 -10.07 -31.36
CA MET A 83 5.36 -8.78 -30.83
C MET A 83 5.00 -8.83 -29.35
N SER A 84 4.36 -9.91 -28.92
CA SER A 84 3.64 -9.96 -27.64
C SER A 84 3.52 -11.37 -27.05
N THR A 85 4.18 -12.37 -27.63
CA THR A 85 4.05 -13.78 -27.21
C THR A 85 2.58 -14.25 -27.19
N ASP A 86 1.72 -13.67 -28.03
CA ASP A 86 0.27 -13.91 -28.01
C ASP A 86 -0.04 -15.23 -28.70
N PHE A 87 0.21 -16.32 -27.99
CA PHE A 87 0.03 -17.68 -28.48
C PHE A 87 -1.44 -17.98 -28.79
N VAL A 88 -2.38 -17.33 -28.10
CA VAL A 88 -3.82 -17.49 -28.34
C VAL A 88 -4.18 -16.99 -29.75
N LYS A 89 -3.70 -15.81 -30.15
CA LYS A 89 -3.89 -15.32 -31.51
C LYS A 89 -3.03 -16.05 -32.54
N ALA A 90 -1.81 -16.45 -32.18
CA ALA A 90 -0.88 -17.10 -33.11
C ALA A 90 -1.33 -18.51 -33.53
N THR A 91 -1.83 -19.30 -32.59
CA THR A 91 -2.20 -20.73 -32.78
C THR A 91 -3.04 -20.99 -34.03
N PRO A 92 -4.21 -20.33 -34.26
CA PRO A 92 -5.06 -20.63 -35.42
C PRO A 92 -4.39 -20.34 -36.78
N TYR A 93 -3.42 -19.42 -36.83
CA TYR A 93 -2.63 -19.19 -38.04
C TYR A 93 -1.58 -20.29 -38.20
N LEU A 94 -0.86 -20.63 -37.13
CA LEU A 94 0.16 -21.68 -37.18
C LEU A 94 -0.43 -23.07 -37.49
N GLU A 95 -1.67 -23.36 -37.07
CA GLU A 95 -2.43 -24.55 -37.49
C GLU A 95 -2.56 -24.68 -39.00
N LYS A 96 -2.78 -23.58 -39.71
CA LYS A 96 -2.83 -23.57 -41.18
C LYS A 96 -1.44 -23.63 -41.80
N ALA A 97 -0.46 -22.99 -41.17
CA ALA A 97 0.92 -22.98 -41.63
C ALA A 97 1.53 -24.40 -41.68
N VAL A 98 1.31 -25.19 -40.63
CA VAL A 98 1.91 -26.53 -40.50
C VAL A 98 1.33 -27.58 -41.46
N LEU A 99 0.27 -27.25 -42.22
CA LEU A 99 -0.32 -28.14 -43.22
C LEU A 99 0.57 -28.30 -44.46
N LYS A 100 1.41 -27.31 -44.77
CA LYS A 100 2.34 -27.34 -45.90
C LYS A 100 3.63 -26.62 -45.54
N THR A 101 4.71 -27.38 -45.34
CA THR A 101 6.04 -26.85 -45.03
C THR A 101 7.09 -27.24 -46.05
N ASP A 102 8.13 -26.41 -46.22
CA ASP A 102 9.26 -26.67 -47.09
C ASP A 102 10.59 -26.41 -46.34
N LYS A 103 11.56 -27.32 -46.55
CA LYS A 103 12.94 -27.19 -46.05
C LYS A 103 13.74 -26.12 -46.80
N LYS A 104 13.32 -25.78 -48.03
CA LYS A 104 13.94 -24.76 -48.89
C LYS A 104 13.16 -23.44 -48.89
N TYR A 105 12.32 -23.23 -47.87
CA TYR A 105 11.55 -22.00 -47.72
C TYR A 105 12.44 -20.76 -47.88
N ASP A 106 12.00 -19.85 -48.73
CA ASP A 106 12.62 -18.55 -48.94
C ASP A 106 11.59 -17.45 -48.63
N PRO A 107 11.77 -16.65 -47.56
CA PRO A 107 10.84 -15.59 -47.22
C PRO A 107 10.77 -14.48 -48.29
N PHE A 108 11.72 -14.39 -49.22
CA PHE A 108 11.72 -13.37 -50.28
C PHE A 108 11.18 -13.89 -51.62
N ASN A 109 10.89 -15.20 -51.72
CA ASN A 109 10.28 -15.76 -52.90
C ASN A 109 8.79 -15.41 -52.96
N THR A 110 8.41 -14.54 -53.89
CA THR A 110 7.02 -14.08 -54.06
C THR A 110 6.03 -15.16 -54.50
N LYS A 111 6.53 -16.32 -54.93
CA LYS A 111 5.73 -17.50 -55.30
C LYS A 111 5.73 -18.58 -54.23
N GLU A 112 6.34 -18.33 -53.07
CA GLU A 112 6.38 -19.29 -51.96
C GLU A 112 4.98 -19.48 -51.37
N THR A 113 4.55 -20.74 -51.27
CA THR A 113 3.22 -21.12 -50.76
C THR A 113 3.29 -22.00 -49.52
N ALA A 114 4.46 -22.56 -49.21
CA ALA A 114 4.71 -23.32 -48.00
C ALA A 114 5.23 -22.43 -46.87
N ALA A 115 5.07 -22.89 -45.64
CA ALA A 115 5.73 -22.31 -44.47
C ALA A 115 7.14 -22.92 -44.27
N PRO A 116 8.04 -22.27 -43.52
CA PRO A 116 9.29 -22.92 -43.11
C PRO A 116 9.03 -24.09 -42.17
N ILE A 117 10.02 -24.98 -42.05
CA ILE A 117 10.00 -26.06 -41.04
C ILE A 117 9.89 -25.51 -39.62
N ASP A 118 10.39 -24.30 -39.37
CA ASP A 118 10.27 -23.61 -38.08
C ASP A 118 8.81 -23.39 -37.65
N ALA A 119 7.83 -23.46 -38.57
CA ALA A 119 6.40 -23.45 -38.21
C ALA A 119 6.04 -24.57 -37.21
N TYR A 120 6.68 -25.74 -37.28
CA TYR A 120 6.47 -26.79 -36.27
C TYR A 120 7.05 -26.40 -34.90
N PHE A 121 8.18 -25.70 -34.86
CA PHE A 121 8.77 -25.22 -33.61
C PHE A 121 7.89 -24.15 -32.95
N GLU A 122 7.43 -23.16 -33.72
CA GLU A 122 6.50 -22.12 -33.22
C GLU A 122 5.16 -22.71 -32.77
N MET A 123 4.68 -23.76 -33.45
CA MET A 123 3.50 -24.49 -33.04
C MET A 123 3.71 -25.25 -31.72
N GLY A 124 4.88 -25.85 -31.54
CA GLY A 124 5.29 -26.44 -30.26
C GLY A 124 5.27 -25.41 -29.13
N LYS A 125 5.83 -24.21 -29.35
CA LYS A 125 5.79 -23.09 -28.40
C LYS A 125 4.36 -22.70 -28.01
N CYS A 126 3.46 -22.60 -28.99
CA CYS A 126 2.06 -22.28 -28.73
C CYS A 126 1.36 -23.32 -27.86
N TYR A 127 1.53 -24.61 -28.18
CA TYR A 127 0.94 -25.68 -27.36
C TYR A 127 1.56 -25.77 -25.98
N HIS A 128 2.86 -25.53 -25.87
CA HIS A 128 3.56 -25.49 -24.60
C HIS A 128 3.01 -24.36 -23.73
N ALA A 129 2.96 -23.13 -24.25
CA ALA A 129 2.38 -21.97 -23.56
C ALA A 129 0.92 -22.21 -23.15
N ALA A 130 0.13 -22.89 -23.99
CA ALA A 130 -1.25 -23.29 -23.70
C ALA A 130 -1.39 -24.44 -22.68
N GLY A 131 -0.29 -24.96 -22.13
CA GLY A 131 -0.29 -26.09 -21.19
C GLY A 131 -0.63 -27.45 -21.83
N ASN A 132 -0.70 -27.54 -23.16
CA ASN A 132 -0.94 -28.79 -23.88
C ASN A 132 0.38 -29.52 -24.16
N ILE A 133 0.91 -30.15 -23.12
CA ILE A 133 2.25 -30.74 -23.12
C ILE A 133 2.41 -31.83 -24.18
N ASP A 134 1.40 -32.68 -24.39
CA ASP A 134 1.49 -33.77 -25.36
C ASP A 134 1.62 -33.25 -26.79
N LYS A 135 0.84 -32.23 -27.16
CA LYS A 135 0.97 -31.61 -28.48
C LYS A 135 2.27 -30.81 -28.61
N ALA A 136 2.72 -30.14 -27.55
CA ALA A 136 4.00 -29.45 -27.55
C ALA A 136 5.15 -30.41 -27.91
N GLU A 137 5.23 -31.54 -27.20
CA GLU A 137 6.22 -32.59 -27.45
C GLU A 137 6.10 -33.16 -28.87
N GLU A 138 4.88 -33.41 -29.37
CA GLU A 138 4.65 -33.86 -30.75
C GLU A 138 5.29 -32.91 -31.76
N PHE A 139 5.00 -31.61 -31.64
CA PHE A 139 5.45 -30.60 -32.60
C PHE A 139 6.96 -30.31 -32.49
N TYR A 140 7.53 -30.29 -31.28
CA TYR A 140 8.98 -30.19 -31.11
C TYR A 140 9.72 -31.39 -31.73
N ASN A 141 9.21 -32.61 -31.55
CA ASN A 141 9.80 -33.79 -32.17
C ASN A 141 9.63 -33.78 -33.70
N LYS A 142 8.49 -33.30 -34.21
CA LYS A 142 8.26 -33.11 -35.65
C LYS A 142 9.24 -32.08 -36.24
N PHE A 143 9.51 -31.01 -35.52
CA PHE A 143 10.56 -30.05 -35.88
C PHE A 143 11.95 -30.70 -35.88
N LEU A 144 12.33 -31.42 -34.82
CA LEU A 144 13.64 -32.06 -34.71
C LEU A 144 13.91 -33.10 -35.81
N THR A 145 12.89 -33.84 -36.23
CA THR A 145 12.99 -34.83 -37.32
C THR A 145 13.03 -34.19 -38.71
N SER A 146 12.42 -33.00 -38.86
CA SER A 146 12.29 -32.32 -40.15
C SER A 146 13.37 -31.27 -40.41
N SER A 147 13.92 -30.68 -39.36
CA SER A 147 14.86 -29.55 -39.40
C SER A 147 16.28 -29.97 -39.85
N ILE A 148 17.09 -28.97 -40.19
CA ILE A 148 18.52 -29.15 -40.40
C ILE A 148 19.23 -29.15 -39.04
N THR A 149 20.21 -30.04 -38.85
CA THR A 149 20.90 -30.24 -37.57
C THR A 149 21.64 -29.02 -37.03
N LYS A 150 21.89 -28.00 -37.88
CA LYS A 150 22.57 -26.74 -37.53
C LYS A 150 21.63 -25.59 -37.17
N SER A 151 20.30 -25.76 -37.20
CA SER A 151 19.38 -24.69 -36.81
C SER A 151 19.49 -24.41 -35.30
N ASN A 152 19.53 -23.13 -34.92
CA ASN A 152 19.56 -22.72 -33.51
C ASN A 152 18.33 -23.22 -32.74
N ASN A 153 17.17 -23.33 -33.41
CA ASN A 153 15.94 -23.85 -32.83
C ASN A 153 16.04 -25.32 -32.44
N VAL A 154 17.04 -26.09 -32.92
CA VAL A 154 17.28 -27.47 -32.48
C VAL A 154 17.70 -27.51 -31.01
N PHE A 155 18.49 -26.54 -30.57
CA PHE A 155 18.86 -26.42 -29.16
C PHE A 155 17.61 -26.13 -28.31
N PHE A 156 16.84 -25.11 -28.69
CA PHE A 156 15.63 -24.71 -27.96
C PHE A 156 14.56 -25.80 -27.96
N ALA A 157 14.31 -26.49 -29.07
CA ALA A 157 13.35 -27.59 -29.11
C ALA A 157 13.72 -28.72 -28.12
N LYS A 158 15.01 -29.02 -27.95
CA LYS A 158 15.48 -29.99 -26.94
C LYS A 158 15.33 -29.46 -25.53
N LEU A 159 15.66 -28.19 -25.29
CA LEU A 159 15.45 -27.52 -24.02
C LEU A 159 13.96 -27.56 -23.62
N TYR A 160 13.08 -27.19 -24.54
CA TYR A 160 11.64 -27.14 -24.31
C TYR A 160 11.03 -28.53 -24.11
N LEU A 161 11.60 -29.59 -24.72
CA LEU A 161 11.24 -30.97 -24.38
C LEU A 161 11.63 -31.36 -22.94
N GLU A 162 12.75 -30.86 -22.40
CA GLU A 162 13.06 -31.05 -20.98
C GLU A 162 12.10 -30.25 -20.09
N GLN A 163 11.78 -29.01 -20.46
CA GLN A 163 10.81 -28.19 -19.73
C GLN A 163 9.39 -28.79 -19.77
N CYS A 164 8.98 -29.43 -20.88
CA CYS A 164 7.73 -30.18 -20.97
C CYS A 164 7.65 -31.29 -19.90
N LYS A 165 8.76 -31.98 -19.62
CA LYS A 165 8.81 -32.99 -18.54
C LYS A 165 8.61 -32.36 -17.16
N VAL A 166 9.23 -31.20 -16.92
CA VAL A 166 9.06 -30.44 -15.67
C VAL A 166 7.62 -29.96 -15.53
N ALA A 167 7.05 -29.36 -16.59
CA ALA A 167 5.67 -28.90 -16.64
C ALA A 167 4.70 -30.03 -16.28
N ARG A 168 4.86 -31.19 -16.92
CA ARG A 168 4.06 -32.38 -16.64
C ARG A 168 4.14 -32.80 -15.18
N ALA A 169 5.33 -32.81 -14.58
CA ALA A 169 5.52 -33.18 -13.19
C ALA A 169 4.84 -32.20 -12.21
N GLU A 170 5.07 -30.90 -12.39
CA GLU A 170 4.54 -29.85 -11.51
C GLU A 170 3.02 -29.68 -11.66
N MET A 171 2.47 -29.78 -12.88
CA MET A 171 1.03 -29.70 -13.15
C MET A 171 0.25 -30.89 -12.55
N MET A 172 0.88 -32.05 -12.36
CA MET A 172 0.26 -33.20 -11.69
C MET A 172 0.19 -33.07 -10.16
N SER A 173 0.95 -32.14 -9.57
CA SER A 173 1.01 -31.92 -8.12
C SER A 173 0.93 -30.44 -7.75
N PRO A 174 -0.17 -29.75 -8.10
CA PRO A 174 -0.30 -28.31 -7.90
C PRO A 174 -0.22 -27.93 -6.42
N LYS A 175 0.46 -26.82 -6.13
CA LYS A 175 0.54 -26.21 -4.80
C LYS A 175 -0.82 -25.58 -4.44
N ASN A 176 -1.17 -25.65 -3.17
CA ASN A 176 -2.34 -24.96 -2.65
C ASN A 176 -2.00 -23.48 -2.40
N VAL A 177 -2.30 -22.64 -3.38
CA VAL A 177 -2.11 -21.18 -3.30
C VAL A 177 -3.34 -20.47 -3.84
N TYR A 178 -3.60 -19.28 -3.33
CA TYR A 178 -4.52 -18.34 -3.95
C TYR A 178 -3.75 -17.51 -4.95
N LEU A 179 -4.08 -17.61 -6.23
CA LEU A 179 -3.50 -16.80 -7.29
C LEU A 179 -4.60 -15.93 -7.91
N LYS A 180 -4.38 -14.62 -7.95
CA LYS A 180 -5.39 -13.67 -8.40
C LYS A 180 -4.80 -12.62 -9.33
N ASN A 181 -5.35 -12.50 -10.53
CA ASN A 181 -5.10 -11.35 -11.38
C ASN A 181 -5.56 -10.07 -10.67
N MET A 182 -4.72 -9.03 -10.67
CA MET A 182 -5.00 -7.79 -9.93
C MET A 182 -6.17 -6.98 -10.50
N GLY A 183 -6.68 -7.34 -11.69
CA GLY A 183 -7.85 -6.73 -12.29
C GLY A 183 -7.63 -5.26 -12.65
N SER A 184 -8.71 -4.52 -12.91
CA SER A 184 -8.65 -3.16 -13.47
C SER A 184 -8.09 -2.10 -12.53
N SER A 185 -7.89 -2.40 -11.24
CA SER A 185 -7.22 -1.48 -10.32
C SER A 185 -5.72 -1.33 -10.61
N VAL A 186 -5.11 -2.33 -11.26
CA VAL A 186 -3.68 -2.33 -11.60
C VAL A 186 -3.49 -2.62 -13.08
N ASN A 187 -4.06 -3.73 -13.57
CA ASN A 187 -3.87 -4.22 -14.93
C ASN A 187 -4.80 -3.52 -15.94
N THR A 188 -4.29 -3.31 -17.15
CA THR A 188 -4.97 -2.71 -18.29
C THR A 188 -4.93 -3.69 -19.47
N ALA A 189 -5.22 -3.22 -20.69
CA ALA A 189 -5.03 -4.03 -21.90
C ALA A 189 -3.57 -3.99 -22.39
N ASN A 190 -2.75 -3.07 -21.84
CA ASN A 190 -1.33 -2.97 -22.15
C ASN A 190 -0.53 -3.75 -21.09
N PRO A 191 0.78 -4.01 -21.32
CA PRO A 191 1.62 -4.66 -20.32
C PRO A 191 1.73 -3.90 -18.98
N GLU A 192 1.51 -4.61 -17.88
CA GLU A 192 1.89 -4.26 -16.51
C GLU A 192 2.82 -5.34 -15.94
N PHE A 193 4.00 -4.93 -15.46
CA PHE A 193 5.04 -5.88 -15.03
C PHE A 193 6.02 -5.26 -14.04
N SER A 194 6.96 -6.07 -13.55
CA SER A 194 7.96 -5.69 -12.55
C SER A 194 7.37 -5.12 -11.25
N PRO A 195 6.46 -5.85 -10.57
CA PRO A 195 5.85 -5.39 -9.32
C PRO A 195 6.85 -5.41 -8.16
N VAL A 196 6.89 -4.31 -7.41
CA VAL A 196 7.62 -4.16 -6.15
C VAL A 196 6.64 -3.75 -5.06
N ILE A 197 6.27 -4.72 -4.23
CA ILE A 197 5.42 -4.49 -3.05
C ILE A 197 6.25 -3.96 -1.88
N SER A 198 5.72 -2.98 -1.15
CA SER A 198 6.29 -2.54 0.13
C SER A 198 6.24 -3.69 1.15
N LEU A 199 7.18 -3.71 2.10
CA LEU A 199 7.27 -4.80 3.08
C LEU A 199 5.97 -5.02 3.87
N ASP A 200 5.26 -3.95 4.20
CA ASP A 200 3.97 -3.97 4.89
C ASP A 200 2.75 -4.17 3.95
N GLY A 201 2.96 -4.26 2.64
CA GLY A 201 1.90 -4.48 1.65
C GLY A 201 0.97 -3.28 1.42
N SER A 202 1.40 -2.06 1.76
CA SER A 202 0.60 -0.83 1.62
C SER A 202 0.85 -0.06 0.31
N ALA A 203 1.92 -0.35 -0.42
CA ALA A 203 2.24 0.28 -1.70
C ALA A 203 2.75 -0.74 -2.71
N LEU A 204 2.25 -0.69 -3.94
CA LEU A 204 2.69 -1.51 -5.07
C LEU A 204 3.24 -0.60 -6.18
N TYR A 205 4.55 -0.64 -6.37
CA TYR A 205 5.24 0.01 -7.48
C TYR A 205 5.34 -0.96 -8.65
N TYR A 206 5.17 -0.50 -9.88
CA TYR A 206 5.24 -1.36 -11.06
C TYR A 206 5.45 -0.58 -12.35
N THR A 207 5.94 -1.27 -13.38
CA THR A 207 6.05 -0.73 -14.74
C THR A 207 4.75 -0.92 -15.50
N SER A 208 4.32 0.09 -16.25
CA SER A 208 3.16 0.00 -17.15
C SER A 208 3.45 0.68 -18.47
N ARG A 209 2.97 0.07 -19.56
CA ARG A 209 2.94 0.65 -20.92
C ARG A 209 1.57 1.24 -21.26
N ARG A 210 0.90 1.85 -20.28
CA ARG A 210 -0.39 2.50 -20.51
C ARG A 210 -0.23 3.85 -21.20
N ARG A 211 -1.19 4.17 -22.08
CA ARG A 211 -1.30 5.49 -22.67
C ARG A 211 -1.54 6.55 -21.60
N TRP A 212 -0.78 7.65 -21.64
CA TRP A 212 -1.02 8.78 -20.75
C TRP A 212 -2.36 9.46 -21.08
N PRO A 213 -3.17 9.84 -20.07
CA PRO A 213 -4.44 10.54 -20.30
C PRO A 213 -4.29 11.84 -21.11
N THR A 214 -3.15 12.52 -20.97
CA THR A 214 -2.82 13.75 -21.71
C THR A 214 -2.52 13.53 -23.20
N GLY A 215 -2.27 12.27 -23.61
CA GLY A 215 -1.81 11.92 -24.95
C GLY A 215 -0.33 12.21 -25.22
N ALA A 216 0.44 12.67 -24.23
CA ALA A 216 1.86 12.98 -24.44
C ALA A 216 2.68 11.76 -24.88
N SER A 217 2.38 10.57 -24.33
CA SER A 217 3.04 9.30 -24.65
C SER A 217 2.79 8.81 -26.08
N ASP A 218 1.83 9.38 -26.82
CA ASP A 218 1.54 8.97 -28.21
C ASP A 218 2.73 9.20 -29.14
N LYS A 219 3.60 10.18 -28.80
CA LYS A 219 4.82 10.47 -29.55
C LYS A 219 5.94 9.47 -29.28
N GLY A 220 5.89 8.77 -28.15
CA GLY A 220 6.85 7.76 -27.74
C GLY A 220 6.48 6.34 -28.16
N LEU A 221 5.39 6.17 -28.92
CA LEU A 221 4.94 4.86 -29.39
C LEU A 221 6.03 4.18 -30.24
N ASP A 222 6.47 3.00 -29.83
CA ASP A 222 7.50 2.27 -30.58
C ASP A 222 6.88 1.78 -31.89
N PRO A 223 7.38 2.23 -33.06
CA PRO A 223 6.81 1.83 -34.33
C PRO A 223 6.94 0.33 -34.57
N ARG A 224 7.93 -0.36 -33.99
CA ARG A 224 8.22 -1.76 -34.31
C ARG A 224 7.14 -2.71 -33.78
N ASN A 225 6.62 -2.43 -32.58
CA ASN A 225 5.66 -3.29 -31.89
C ASN A 225 4.37 -2.57 -31.46
N ASN A 226 4.26 -1.26 -31.71
CA ASN A 226 3.10 -0.43 -31.38
C ASN A 226 2.77 -0.39 -29.88
N GLN A 227 3.80 -0.39 -29.03
CA GLN A 227 3.68 -0.25 -27.59
C GLN A 227 4.07 1.15 -27.11
N TYR A 228 3.38 1.64 -26.09
CA TYR A 228 3.75 2.88 -25.40
C TYR A 228 5.06 2.70 -24.63
N PRO A 229 5.77 3.80 -24.32
CA PRO A 229 6.91 3.77 -23.41
C PRO A 229 6.57 3.14 -22.06
N GLU A 230 7.60 2.62 -21.41
CA GLU A 230 7.53 2.10 -20.05
C GLU A 230 7.59 3.24 -19.05
N ASP A 231 6.63 3.28 -18.12
CA ASP A 231 6.61 4.23 -17.02
C ASP A 231 6.41 3.51 -15.69
N ILE A 232 6.92 4.12 -14.61
CA ILE A 232 6.72 3.62 -13.26
C ILE A 232 5.46 4.23 -12.65
N TYR A 233 4.58 3.37 -12.14
CA TYR A 233 3.39 3.73 -11.38
C TYR A 233 3.47 3.17 -9.96
N VAL A 234 2.80 3.84 -9.03
CA VAL A 234 2.54 3.35 -7.68
C VAL A 234 1.04 3.36 -7.40
N SER A 235 0.51 2.25 -6.89
CA SER A 235 -0.82 2.20 -6.30
C SER A 235 -0.69 2.01 -4.80
N TYR A 236 -1.46 2.78 -4.02
CA TYR A 236 -1.51 2.67 -2.57
C TYR A 236 -2.75 1.89 -2.14
N ARG A 237 -2.65 1.22 -0.99
CA ARG A 237 -3.77 0.50 -0.40
C ARG A 237 -4.55 1.39 0.56
N ASP A 238 -5.87 1.44 0.38
CA ASP A 238 -6.77 2.20 1.25
C ASP A 238 -7.11 1.43 2.55
N PHE A 239 -7.77 2.08 3.51
CA PHE A 239 -8.10 1.53 4.83
C PHE A 239 -8.97 0.27 4.78
N ASP A 240 -9.73 0.08 3.69
CA ASP A 240 -10.58 -1.09 3.45
C ASP A 240 -9.84 -2.21 2.68
N SER A 241 -8.52 -2.07 2.52
CA SER A 241 -7.63 -2.98 1.78
C SER A 241 -7.81 -2.97 0.26
N THR A 242 -8.55 -2.02 -0.31
CA THR A 242 -8.64 -1.83 -1.77
C THR A 242 -7.43 -1.07 -2.32
N TRP A 243 -7.11 -1.31 -3.60
CA TRP A 243 -6.05 -0.59 -4.31
C TRP A 243 -6.62 0.70 -4.90
N MET A 244 -5.96 1.82 -4.62
CA MET A 244 -6.30 3.13 -5.16
C MET A 244 -5.86 3.28 -6.62
N ASP A 245 -6.40 4.31 -7.28
CA ASP A 245 -5.95 4.65 -8.63
C ASP A 245 -4.43 4.89 -8.67
N PRO A 246 -3.74 4.32 -9.66
CA PRO A 246 -2.29 4.36 -9.73
C PRO A 246 -1.78 5.75 -10.13
N ILE A 247 -0.69 6.15 -9.50
CA ILE A 247 -0.01 7.44 -9.69
C ILE A 247 1.28 7.20 -10.47
N LYS A 248 1.44 7.86 -11.61
CA LYS A 248 2.70 7.86 -12.38
C LYS A 248 3.77 8.61 -11.57
N LEU A 249 4.99 8.08 -11.48
CA LEU A 249 6.09 8.81 -10.87
C LEU A 249 6.48 10.03 -11.71
N GLU A 250 6.88 11.10 -11.02
CA GLU A 250 7.07 12.43 -11.61
C GLU A 250 8.20 12.48 -12.64
N PHE A 251 9.25 11.67 -12.44
CA PHE A 251 10.44 11.64 -13.31
C PHE A 251 10.24 10.90 -14.64
N CYS A 252 9.14 10.16 -14.83
CA CYS A 252 8.97 9.40 -16.08
C CYS A 252 8.68 10.32 -17.28
N ASP A 253 9.38 10.09 -18.39
CA ASP A 253 9.34 10.91 -19.59
C ASP A 253 8.53 10.24 -20.71
N SER A 254 7.68 11.03 -21.38
CA SER A 254 6.75 10.50 -22.39
C SER A 254 7.41 9.89 -23.64
N LEU A 255 8.73 9.99 -23.79
CA LEU A 255 9.52 9.50 -24.92
C LEU A 255 10.58 8.48 -24.52
N GLN A 256 10.70 8.16 -23.24
CA GLN A 256 11.74 7.27 -22.72
C GLN A 256 11.11 6.09 -21.97
N ASN A 257 11.88 5.00 -21.85
CA ASN A 257 11.46 3.84 -21.08
C ASN A 257 12.11 3.93 -19.69
N GLU A 258 11.29 4.09 -18.66
CA GLU A 258 11.66 3.93 -17.27
C GLU A 258 10.92 2.72 -16.67
N ALA A 259 11.66 1.66 -16.34
CA ALA A 259 11.10 0.47 -15.73
C ALA A 259 11.52 0.31 -14.28
N THR A 260 10.60 -0.17 -13.44
CA THR A 260 10.83 -0.41 -12.01
C THR A 260 11.80 -1.57 -11.81
N LEU A 261 12.83 -1.39 -10.99
CA LEU A 261 13.72 -2.45 -10.54
C LEU A 261 13.46 -2.84 -9.09
N ALA A 262 13.64 -1.88 -8.18
CA ALA A 262 13.49 -2.09 -6.75
C ALA A 262 13.15 -0.78 -6.04
N VAL A 263 12.57 -0.88 -4.85
CA VAL A 263 12.25 0.26 -3.99
C VAL A 263 12.84 0.00 -2.61
N SER A 264 13.48 1.01 -2.01
CA SER A 264 14.02 0.87 -0.66
C SER A 264 12.87 0.67 0.36
N PRO A 265 13.08 -0.06 1.48
CA PRO A 265 12.02 -0.29 2.48
C PRO A 265 11.40 0.98 3.08
N ASP A 266 12.13 2.09 3.07
CA ASP A 266 11.69 3.42 3.50
C ASP A 266 11.05 4.24 2.36
N GLU A 267 10.86 3.66 1.17
CA GLU A 267 10.30 4.27 -0.04
C GLU A 267 10.99 5.59 -0.44
N ARG A 268 12.22 5.83 0.05
CA ARG A 268 13.01 7.03 -0.24
C ARG A 268 13.91 6.87 -1.46
N ARG A 269 14.01 5.69 -2.04
CA ARG A 269 14.75 5.44 -3.28
C ARG A 269 14.02 4.44 -4.15
N VAL A 270 13.89 4.77 -5.44
CA VAL A 270 13.47 3.85 -6.49
C VAL A 270 14.66 3.60 -7.40
N TYR A 271 14.98 2.33 -7.66
CA TYR A 271 15.93 1.91 -8.68
C TYR A 271 15.18 1.70 -10.00
N VAL A 272 15.76 2.18 -11.07
CA VAL A 272 15.12 2.33 -12.38
C VAL A 272 16.01 1.69 -13.44
N TYR A 273 15.43 0.94 -14.35
CA TYR A 273 16.09 0.54 -15.60
C TYR A 273 15.77 1.58 -16.65
N GLN A 274 16.79 2.02 -17.38
CA GLN A 274 16.63 2.96 -18.47
C GLN A 274 17.66 2.66 -19.55
N ASP A 275 17.22 2.66 -20.81
CA ASP A 275 18.09 2.42 -21.95
C ASP A 275 18.39 3.72 -22.70
N THR A 276 19.50 4.38 -22.34
CA THR A 276 19.92 5.64 -22.97
C THR A 276 20.92 5.46 -24.12
N LYS A 277 21.59 4.30 -24.21
CA LYS A 277 22.71 4.05 -25.14
C LYS A 277 22.65 2.70 -25.85
N GLY A 278 21.57 1.93 -25.68
CA GLY A 278 21.38 0.61 -26.27
C GLY A 278 21.95 -0.56 -25.45
N ASN A 279 22.44 -0.30 -24.25
CA ASN A 279 22.99 -1.30 -23.32
C ASN A 279 22.14 -1.49 -22.05
N GLY A 280 21.10 -0.68 -21.80
CA GLY A 280 20.23 -0.79 -20.63
C GLY A 280 20.98 -0.72 -19.29
N ASP A 281 20.93 0.43 -18.62
CA ASP A 281 21.70 0.68 -17.39
C ASP A 281 20.80 0.81 -16.16
N ILE A 282 21.39 0.64 -14.97
CA ILE A 282 20.72 0.87 -13.68
C ILE A 282 20.84 2.36 -13.30
N PHE A 283 19.70 2.97 -13.01
CA PHE A 283 19.54 4.33 -12.50
C PHE A 283 18.86 4.28 -11.13
N TYR A 284 18.77 5.42 -10.47
CA TYR A 284 17.97 5.59 -9.27
C TYR A 284 17.39 7.00 -9.18
N SER A 285 16.29 7.14 -8.44
CA SER A 285 15.73 8.41 -8.02
C SER A 285 15.55 8.41 -6.51
N ASP A 286 16.03 9.47 -5.85
CA ASP A 286 15.83 9.69 -4.42
C ASP A 286 14.61 10.56 -4.16
N PHE A 287 13.88 10.25 -3.10
CA PHE A 287 12.83 11.10 -2.57
C PHE A 287 13.44 12.18 -1.68
N SER A 288 13.25 13.44 -2.07
CA SER A 288 13.64 14.61 -1.28
C SER A 288 12.80 15.81 -1.68
N THR A 289 12.69 16.82 -0.83
CA THR A 289 11.86 18.00 -1.12
C THR A 289 10.41 17.65 -1.49
N ASN A 290 9.85 16.64 -0.81
CA ASN A 290 8.49 16.12 -1.01
C ASN A 290 8.17 15.56 -2.42
N ARG A 291 9.19 15.10 -3.16
CA ARG A 291 9.00 14.40 -4.44
C ARG A 291 10.19 13.50 -4.79
N PHE A 292 10.00 12.58 -5.73
CA PHE A 292 11.12 11.90 -6.38
C PHE A 292 11.87 12.88 -7.30
N GLN A 293 13.20 12.84 -7.23
CA GLN A 293 14.04 13.68 -8.10
C GLN A 293 14.18 13.07 -9.50
N GLU A 294 14.81 13.80 -10.40
CA GLU A 294 15.20 13.27 -11.71
C GLU A 294 16.06 12.00 -11.56
N VAL A 295 15.91 11.09 -12.53
CA VAL A 295 16.68 9.84 -12.55
C VAL A 295 18.17 10.12 -12.68
N THR A 296 18.96 9.51 -11.82
CA THR A 296 20.41 9.63 -11.75
C THR A 296 21.05 8.30 -12.13
N HIS A 297 22.00 8.34 -13.06
CA HIS A 297 22.75 7.15 -13.46
C HIS A 297 23.54 6.59 -12.26
N LEU A 298 23.52 5.27 -12.07
CA LEU A 298 24.35 4.64 -11.06
C LEU A 298 25.81 4.61 -11.55
N ASP A 299 26.57 5.65 -11.21
CA ASP A 299 27.97 5.86 -11.62
C ASP A 299 28.98 4.90 -10.96
N ASP A 300 28.62 3.62 -10.81
CA ASP A 300 29.53 2.56 -10.41
C ASP A 300 29.89 1.71 -11.64
N LYS A 301 31.10 1.93 -12.17
CA LYS A 301 31.62 1.22 -13.36
C LYS A 301 31.79 -0.29 -13.18
N LYS A 302 31.62 -0.81 -11.97
CA LYS A 302 31.63 -2.24 -11.67
C LYS A 302 30.24 -2.86 -11.80
N ILE A 303 29.20 -2.04 -11.67
CA ILE A 303 27.80 -2.41 -11.81
C ILE A 303 27.37 -2.11 -13.25
N ASN A 304 27.26 -0.84 -13.63
CA ASN A 304 26.94 -0.46 -15.01
C ASN A 304 28.20 -0.53 -15.87
N THR A 305 28.13 -1.36 -16.91
CA THR A 305 29.22 -1.67 -17.83
C THR A 305 28.75 -1.49 -19.29
N ASN A 306 29.56 -1.93 -20.26
CA ASN A 306 29.11 -2.02 -21.65
C ASN A 306 28.34 -3.31 -21.94
N ASP A 307 28.24 -4.19 -20.95
CA ASP A 307 27.36 -5.34 -20.97
C ASP A 307 25.94 -4.92 -20.54
N TRP A 308 24.99 -5.84 -20.60
CA TRP A 308 23.56 -5.52 -20.41
C TRP A 308 23.17 -5.77 -18.96
N GLU A 309 22.87 -4.70 -18.23
CA GLU A 309 22.44 -4.74 -16.83
C GLU A 309 20.91 -4.57 -16.71
N THR A 310 20.19 -5.69 -16.72
CA THR A 310 18.72 -5.67 -16.92
C THR A 310 17.90 -5.49 -15.66
N HIS A 311 18.45 -5.83 -14.49
CA HIS A 311 17.71 -5.73 -13.23
C HIS A 311 18.62 -5.62 -12.01
N ALA A 312 18.09 -5.05 -10.93
CA ALA A 312 18.77 -5.02 -9.63
C ALA A 312 17.79 -4.95 -8.46
N THR A 313 18.20 -5.52 -7.33
CA THR A 313 17.56 -5.37 -6.03
C THR A 313 18.60 -5.07 -4.97
N VAL A 314 18.21 -4.32 -3.95
CA VAL A 314 19.03 -4.12 -2.75
C VAL A 314 18.40 -4.91 -1.61
N THR A 315 19.22 -5.56 -0.80
CA THR A 315 18.75 -6.27 0.39
C THR A 315 18.00 -5.32 1.30
N PRO A 316 16.97 -5.77 2.04
CA PRO A 316 16.28 -4.93 3.01
C PRO A 316 17.22 -4.31 4.04
N ASP A 317 18.41 -4.89 4.25
CA ASP A 317 19.44 -4.31 5.08
C ASP A 317 20.26 -3.14 4.48
N GLY A 318 20.18 -2.94 3.17
CA GLY A 318 20.95 -1.97 2.42
C GLY A 318 22.43 -2.32 2.25
N GLN A 319 22.86 -3.52 2.64
CA GLN A 319 24.27 -3.93 2.67
C GLN A 319 24.71 -4.70 1.42
N ARG A 320 23.78 -5.29 0.66
CA ARG A 320 24.09 -5.97 -0.60
C ARG A 320 23.17 -5.51 -1.72
N MET A 321 23.73 -5.41 -2.92
CA MET A 321 22.96 -5.24 -4.14
C MET A 321 23.15 -6.49 -4.99
N TYR A 322 22.05 -7.12 -5.39
CA TYR A 322 22.04 -8.16 -6.41
C TYR A 322 21.65 -7.50 -7.73
N PHE A 323 22.33 -7.84 -8.81
CA PHE A 323 22.02 -7.31 -10.13
C PHE A 323 22.32 -8.35 -11.21
N VAL A 324 21.73 -8.17 -12.38
CA VAL A 324 21.80 -9.11 -13.49
C VAL A 324 22.67 -8.54 -14.59
N SER A 325 23.51 -9.39 -15.18
CA SER A 325 24.42 -8.97 -16.25
C SER A 325 24.80 -10.11 -17.17
N ASN A 326 25.03 -9.81 -18.45
CA ASN A 326 25.66 -10.74 -19.41
C ASN A 326 27.18 -10.53 -19.55
N ARG A 327 27.82 -9.96 -18.52
CA ARG A 327 29.27 -9.77 -18.47
C ARG A 327 30.05 -11.09 -18.62
N LYS A 328 31.26 -10.98 -19.18
CA LYS A 328 32.15 -12.14 -19.37
C LYS A 328 32.50 -12.82 -18.05
N GLY A 329 32.65 -14.15 -18.10
CA GLY A 329 33.01 -14.98 -16.93
C GLY A 329 31.82 -15.56 -16.17
N GLY A 330 30.61 -15.37 -16.70
CA GLY A 330 29.37 -15.97 -16.24
C GLY A 330 29.19 -17.46 -16.58
N PHE A 331 28.06 -18.04 -16.19
CA PHE A 331 27.67 -19.42 -16.46
C PHE A 331 26.90 -19.58 -17.77
N GLY A 332 26.24 -18.51 -18.25
CA GLY A 332 25.32 -18.60 -19.37
C GLY A 332 25.02 -17.26 -20.04
N GLY A 333 23.75 -17.03 -20.34
CA GLY A 333 23.25 -15.84 -21.01
C GLY A 333 23.35 -14.59 -20.13
N ARG A 334 22.42 -14.43 -19.20
CA ARG A 334 22.46 -13.41 -18.14
C ARG A 334 22.56 -14.13 -16.81
N ASP A 335 23.45 -13.65 -15.96
CA ASP A 335 23.70 -14.22 -14.63
C ASP A 335 23.44 -13.18 -13.54
N ILE A 336 23.12 -13.67 -12.35
CA ILE A 336 22.98 -12.86 -11.13
C ILE A 336 24.34 -12.72 -10.45
N TYR A 337 24.69 -11.48 -10.16
CA TYR A 337 25.87 -11.06 -9.39
C TYR A 337 25.42 -10.29 -8.15
N TYR A 338 26.32 -10.13 -7.17
CA TYR A 338 26.10 -9.24 -6.05
C TYR A 338 27.34 -8.43 -5.66
N CYS A 339 27.11 -7.24 -5.14
CA CYS A 339 28.12 -6.39 -4.52
C CYS A 339 27.82 -6.19 -3.03
N ILE A 340 28.87 -6.06 -2.22
CA ILE A 340 28.77 -5.74 -0.79
C ILE A 340 29.13 -4.27 -0.59
N LYS A 341 28.29 -3.54 0.14
CA LYS A 341 28.51 -2.13 0.47
C LYS A 341 29.71 -1.99 1.41
N GLN A 342 30.61 -1.08 1.06
CA GLN A 342 31.80 -0.76 1.83
C GLN A 342 31.50 0.27 2.93
N LYS A 343 32.44 0.45 3.86
CA LYS A 343 32.29 1.40 4.98
C LYS A 343 32.15 2.86 4.54
N ASP A 344 32.71 3.21 3.38
CA ASP A 344 32.59 4.55 2.78
C ASP A 344 31.28 4.73 1.99
N GLY A 345 30.42 3.69 1.93
CA GLY A 345 29.15 3.69 1.23
C GLY A 345 29.21 3.26 -0.24
N SER A 346 30.41 3.05 -0.81
CA SER A 346 30.60 2.55 -2.17
C SER A 346 30.26 1.07 -2.30
N TRP A 347 30.00 0.58 -3.51
CA TRP A 347 29.83 -0.85 -3.76
C TRP A 347 31.19 -1.54 -3.99
N GLY A 348 31.35 -2.72 -3.39
CA GLY A 348 32.51 -3.58 -3.60
C GLY A 348 32.53 -4.19 -5.00
N ASP A 349 33.52 -5.06 -5.26
CA ASP A 349 33.61 -5.77 -6.53
C ASP A 349 32.47 -6.80 -6.68
N PRO A 350 31.94 -6.97 -7.91
CA PRO A 350 30.85 -7.89 -8.18
C PRO A 350 31.30 -9.34 -8.05
N VAL A 351 30.50 -10.13 -7.33
CA VAL A 351 30.70 -11.57 -7.14
C VAL A 351 29.55 -12.31 -7.83
N ASN A 352 29.87 -13.30 -8.66
CA ASN A 352 28.84 -14.14 -9.29
C ASN A 352 28.13 -14.98 -8.21
N ALA A 353 26.80 -15.08 -8.27
CA ALA A 353 25.98 -15.78 -7.27
C ALA A 353 26.19 -17.31 -7.24
N GLY A 354 26.96 -17.85 -8.19
CA GLY A 354 27.39 -19.24 -8.21
C GLY A 354 26.42 -20.19 -8.89
N PRO A 355 26.81 -21.47 -9.09
CA PRO A 355 26.11 -22.44 -9.94
C PRO A 355 24.79 -22.96 -9.35
N ASN A 356 24.49 -22.63 -8.09
CA ASN A 356 23.22 -22.95 -7.47
C ASN A 356 22.11 -21.96 -7.85
N ILE A 357 22.52 -20.77 -8.31
CA ILE A 357 21.64 -19.70 -8.80
C ILE A 357 21.71 -19.65 -10.33
N ASN A 358 22.93 -19.54 -10.86
CA ASN A 358 23.20 -19.29 -12.26
C ASN A 358 23.37 -20.59 -13.06
N GLY A 359 22.86 -20.60 -14.29
CA GLY A 359 22.84 -21.73 -15.20
C GLY A 359 23.29 -21.37 -16.62
N PRO A 360 23.19 -22.32 -17.58
CA PRO A 360 23.58 -22.07 -18.96
C PRO A 360 22.65 -21.11 -19.74
N MET A 361 21.46 -20.84 -19.20
CA MET A 361 20.42 -20.03 -19.84
C MET A 361 20.40 -18.62 -19.25
N GLU A 362 19.23 -18.02 -19.02
CA GLU A 362 19.12 -16.67 -18.48
C GLU A 362 18.49 -16.72 -17.07
N GLU A 363 19.14 -16.06 -16.13
CA GLU A 363 18.62 -15.75 -14.80
C GLU A 363 18.28 -14.26 -14.70
N GLU A 364 17.14 -13.96 -14.08
CA GLU A 364 16.63 -12.59 -14.01
C GLU A 364 15.84 -12.31 -12.72
N SER A 365 15.51 -11.04 -12.49
CA SER A 365 14.59 -10.50 -11.49
C SER A 365 14.89 -10.98 -10.07
N PRO A 366 16.13 -10.81 -9.57
CA PRO A 366 16.44 -11.17 -8.19
C PRO A 366 15.62 -10.33 -7.22
N PHE A 367 15.06 -10.97 -6.20
CA PHE A 367 14.42 -10.34 -5.05
C PHE A 367 14.88 -11.03 -3.78
N VAL A 368 15.33 -10.26 -2.79
CA VAL A 368 15.81 -10.82 -1.51
C VAL A 368 14.81 -10.51 -0.41
N SER A 369 14.42 -11.56 0.31
CA SER A 369 13.48 -11.46 1.45
C SER A 369 14.08 -10.70 2.63
N ILE A 370 13.23 -10.35 3.61
CA ILE A 370 13.62 -9.61 4.84
C ILE A 370 14.69 -10.33 5.67
N ASP A 371 14.82 -11.64 5.53
CA ASP A 371 15.84 -12.43 6.21
C ASP A 371 17.25 -12.32 5.61
N ASN A 372 17.41 -11.62 4.48
CA ASN A 372 18.65 -11.51 3.71
C ASN A 372 19.27 -12.87 3.31
N SER A 373 18.51 -13.96 3.44
CA SER A 373 18.97 -15.35 3.25
C SER A 373 18.04 -16.16 2.36
N THR A 374 16.92 -15.60 1.92
CA THR A 374 16.05 -16.19 0.89
C THR A 374 16.08 -15.30 -0.36
N LEU A 375 16.54 -15.86 -1.48
CA LEU A 375 16.56 -15.23 -2.80
C LEU A 375 15.49 -15.87 -3.67
N TYR A 376 14.64 -15.02 -4.24
CA TYR A 376 13.76 -15.34 -5.35
C TYR A 376 14.38 -14.79 -6.64
N PHE A 377 14.27 -15.53 -7.72
CA PHE A 377 14.74 -15.10 -9.04
C PHE A 377 14.00 -15.91 -10.09
N SER A 378 14.10 -15.51 -11.35
CA SER A 378 13.46 -16.20 -12.47
C SER A 378 14.51 -16.81 -13.37
N SER A 379 14.27 -18.02 -13.88
CA SER A 379 15.17 -18.67 -14.85
C SER A 379 14.36 -19.30 -15.97
N ASN A 380 14.91 -19.32 -17.18
CA ASN A 380 14.35 -20.02 -18.35
C ASN A 380 15.18 -21.27 -18.72
N GLY A 381 15.85 -21.86 -17.73
CA GLY A 381 16.66 -23.06 -17.86
C GLY A 381 15.86 -24.35 -18.10
N ASN A 382 16.58 -25.48 -18.09
CA ASN A 382 15.99 -26.82 -18.25
C ASN A 382 15.18 -27.30 -17.02
N LYS A 383 15.20 -26.53 -15.92
CA LYS A 383 14.41 -26.77 -14.71
C LYS A 383 13.12 -25.95 -14.69
N SER A 384 12.88 -25.11 -15.68
CA SER A 384 11.65 -24.35 -15.84
C SER A 384 10.56 -25.22 -16.46
N MET A 385 9.30 -24.89 -16.21
CA MET A 385 8.14 -25.54 -16.81
C MET A 385 7.85 -24.98 -18.20
N GLY A 386 8.27 -23.76 -18.50
CA GLY A 386 8.11 -23.14 -19.81
C GLY A 386 9.11 -22.01 -20.03
N GLY A 387 8.62 -20.78 -20.09
CA GLY A 387 9.44 -19.59 -20.24
C GLY A 387 10.31 -19.32 -18.99
N PHE A 388 10.30 -18.08 -18.53
CA PHE A 388 10.82 -17.78 -17.19
C PHE A 388 9.91 -18.40 -16.13
N ASP A 389 10.50 -19.10 -15.18
CA ASP A 389 9.83 -19.62 -13.99
C ASP A 389 10.46 -18.99 -12.75
N ILE A 390 9.67 -18.75 -11.71
CA ILE A 390 10.17 -18.28 -10.42
C ILE A 390 10.80 -19.44 -9.65
N PHE A 391 12.04 -19.23 -9.21
CA PHE A 391 12.82 -20.09 -8.34
C PHE A 391 13.06 -19.42 -6.99
N MET A 392 13.31 -20.25 -5.98
CA MET A 392 13.74 -19.82 -4.66
C MET A 392 14.98 -20.60 -4.22
N SER A 393 15.95 -19.89 -3.63
CA SER A 393 17.12 -20.48 -2.98
C SER A 393 17.32 -19.87 -1.59
N LYS A 394 17.85 -20.68 -0.67
CA LYS A 394 18.22 -20.24 0.68
C LYS A 394 19.72 -20.28 0.87
N ALA A 395 20.28 -19.22 1.43
CA ALA A 395 21.67 -19.14 1.82
C ALA A 395 21.93 -19.86 3.14
N ASP A 396 23.11 -20.45 3.28
CA ASP A 396 23.62 -20.90 4.57
C ASP A 396 24.05 -19.70 5.46
N GLY A 397 24.41 -19.96 6.71
CA GLY A 397 24.90 -18.93 7.64
C GLY A 397 26.23 -18.26 7.22
N LYS A 398 26.85 -18.69 6.12
CA LYS A 398 28.05 -18.08 5.52
C LYS A 398 27.72 -17.28 4.25
N GLY A 399 26.45 -17.25 3.84
CA GLY A 399 25.98 -16.55 2.64
C GLY A 399 26.12 -17.35 1.34
N ASN A 400 26.39 -18.66 1.39
CA ASN A 400 26.43 -19.51 0.20
C ASN A 400 25.01 -19.97 -0.15
N TRP A 401 24.58 -19.74 -1.38
CA TRP A 401 23.28 -20.20 -1.87
C TRP A 401 23.18 -21.71 -1.97
N GLY A 402 22.11 -22.30 -1.46
CA GLY A 402 21.73 -23.70 -1.68
C GLY A 402 21.08 -23.90 -3.06
N PRO A 403 20.77 -25.15 -3.45
CA PRO A 403 20.15 -25.44 -4.74
C PRO A 403 18.83 -24.68 -4.93
N ALA A 404 18.66 -24.01 -6.07
CA ALA A 404 17.40 -23.36 -6.41
C ALA A 404 16.26 -24.36 -6.65
N MET A 405 15.09 -24.06 -6.11
CA MET A 405 13.86 -24.82 -6.23
C MET A 405 12.84 -24.05 -7.08
N ASN A 406 12.28 -24.70 -8.10
CA ASN A 406 11.15 -24.17 -8.87
C ASN A 406 9.92 -24.08 -7.94
N LEU A 407 9.19 -22.96 -7.95
CA LEU A 407 8.02 -22.78 -7.08
C LEU A 407 6.80 -23.60 -7.51
N GLY A 408 6.81 -24.13 -8.74
CA GLY A 408 5.83 -25.06 -9.27
C GLY A 408 4.47 -24.44 -9.57
N SER A 409 3.59 -25.26 -10.12
CA SER A 409 2.22 -24.83 -10.47
C SER A 409 1.36 -24.64 -9.21
N PRO A 410 0.45 -23.64 -9.14
CA PRO A 410 0.10 -22.67 -10.18
C PRO A 410 0.86 -21.33 -10.08
N ILE A 411 1.83 -21.19 -9.16
CA ILE A 411 2.69 -19.99 -9.12
C ILE A 411 3.38 -19.84 -10.45
N ASN A 412 4.12 -20.87 -10.88
CA ASN A 412 4.61 -20.94 -12.25
C ASN A 412 3.57 -21.57 -13.17
N SER A 413 3.61 -21.13 -14.41
CA SER A 413 2.83 -21.60 -15.54
C SER A 413 3.77 -22.15 -16.61
N THR A 414 3.24 -22.45 -17.79
CA THR A 414 4.04 -22.82 -18.96
C THR A 414 4.44 -21.61 -19.81
N CYS A 415 4.13 -20.40 -19.35
CA CYS A 415 4.51 -19.12 -19.99
C CYS A 415 5.65 -18.47 -19.18
N ASP A 416 5.82 -17.15 -19.32
CA ASP A 416 6.73 -16.37 -18.47
C ASP A 416 6.04 -15.98 -17.16
N ASP A 417 6.63 -16.40 -16.03
CA ASP A 417 6.36 -15.98 -14.66
C ASP A 417 7.65 -15.40 -14.06
N ILE A 418 7.64 -14.09 -13.77
CA ILE A 418 8.86 -13.31 -13.49
C ILE A 418 8.58 -12.15 -12.53
N PHE A 419 9.63 -11.53 -11.98
CA PHE A 419 9.55 -10.37 -11.08
C PHE A 419 8.76 -10.63 -9.79
N TYR A 420 9.09 -11.72 -9.09
CA TYR A 420 8.45 -12.05 -7.82
C TYR A 420 8.95 -11.15 -6.68
N THR A 421 8.04 -10.49 -5.99
CA THR A 421 8.30 -9.77 -4.72
C THR A 421 7.28 -10.20 -3.66
N THR A 422 7.56 -9.99 -2.37
CA THR A 422 6.65 -10.41 -1.29
C THR A 422 6.63 -9.44 -0.11
N THR A 423 5.52 -9.44 0.61
CA THR A 423 5.40 -8.83 1.94
C THR A 423 6.40 -9.45 2.92
N VAL A 424 6.60 -8.74 4.03
CA VAL A 424 7.60 -9.02 5.06
C VAL A 424 7.51 -10.43 5.66
N ASP A 425 6.32 -11.02 5.69
CA ASP A 425 6.07 -12.36 6.21
C ASP A 425 6.38 -13.47 5.19
N GLY A 426 6.56 -13.13 3.92
CA GLY A 426 6.75 -14.09 2.82
C GLY A 426 5.46 -14.75 2.30
N LEU A 427 4.29 -14.40 2.86
CA LEU A 427 3.03 -15.11 2.60
C LEU A 427 2.18 -14.47 1.51
N THR A 428 2.37 -13.17 1.22
CA THR A 428 1.72 -12.47 0.12
C THR A 428 2.75 -12.02 -0.91
N GLY A 429 2.78 -12.71 -2.05
CA GLY A 429 3.65 -12.42 -3.18
C GLY A 429 2.94 -11.66 -4.30
N TYR A 430 3.73 -11.02 -5.16
CA TYR A 430 3.31 -10.39 -6.40
C TYR A 430 4.27 -10.80 -7.51
N MET A 431 3.75 -11.08 -8.69
CA MET A 431 4.58 -11.43 -9.85
C MET A 431 3.98 -10.88 -11.13
N THR A 432 4.79 -10.81 -12.18
CA THR A 432 4.33 -10.68 -13.56
C THR A 432 4.09 -12.06 -14.15
N SER A 433 2.98 -12.24 -14.85
CA SER A 433 2.71 -13.48 -15.58
C SER A 433 1.96 -13.21 -16.89
N LEU A 434 2.32 -13.95 -17.94
CA LEU A 434 1.56 -14.03 -19.18
C LEU A 434 0.61 -15.23 -19.10
N ARG A 435 -0.71 -15.00 -19.10
CA ARG A 435 -1.71 -16.07 -19.04
C ARG A 435 -2.83 -15.82 -20.03
N ALA A 436 -3.44 -16.90 -20.54
CA ALA A 436 -4.51 -16.83 -21.52
C ALA A 436 -5.77 -16.09 -21.01
N ASP A 437 -6.01 -16.11 -19.70
CA ASP A 437 -7.10 -15.41 -19.02
C ASP A 437 -6.69 -14.04 -18.48
N GLY A 438 -5.47 -13.58 -18.81
CA GLY A 438 -4.99 -12.24 -18.53
C GLY A 438 -5.81 -11.16 -19.25
N ARG A 439 -5.76 -9.95 -18.70
CA ARG A 439 -6.37 -8.73 -19.22
C ARG A 439 -5.47 -8.05 -20.26
N GLY A 440 -4.17 -7.98 -19.99
CA GLY A 440 -3.15 -7.49 -20.90
C GLY A 440 -2.21 -8.61 -21.37
N GLU A 441 -1.17 -8.23 -22.12
CA GLU A 441 -0.09 -9.14 -22.52
C GLU A 441 0.69 -9.65 -21.31
N LYS A 442 1.10 -8.74 -20.43
CA LYS A 442 1.72 -9.05 -19.14
C LYS A 442 0.85 -8.43 -18.08
N ASP A 443 0.52 -9.23 -17.07
CA ASP A 443 -0.31 -8.80 -15.96
C ASP A 443 0.39 -9.06 -14.63
N ILE A 444 0.04 -8.25 -13.63
CA ILE A 444 0.45 -8.48 -12.25
C ILE A 444 -0.57 -9.37 -11.55
N TYR A 445 -0.07 -10.36 -10.81
CA TYR A 445 -0.86 -11.30 -10.01
C TYR A 445 -0.47 -11.22 -8.53
N GLU A 446 -1.47 -11.26 -7.65
CA GLU A 446 -1.32 -11.49 -6.20
C GLU A 446 -1.29 -13.00 -5.92
N ILE A 447 -0.35 -13.43 -5.08
CA ILE A 447 -0.20 -14.80 -4.60
C ILE A 447 -0.36 -14.80 -3.09
N LYS A 448 -1.25 -15.64 -2.55
CA LYS A 448 -1.27 -15.95 -1.11
C LYS A 448 -0.94 -17.43 -0.91
N ASN A 449 0.02 -17.68 -0.03
CA ASN A 449 0.54 -19.01 0.25
C ASN A 449 0.66 -19.24 1.77
N ASN A 450 0.99 -20.46 2.17
CA ASN A 450 1.19 -20.83 3.57
C ASN A 450 2.52 -21.59 3.83
N TYR A 451 3.45 -21.57 2.86
CA TYR A 451 4.67 -22.38 2.91
C TYR A 451 5.96 -21.64 2.55
N LEU A 452 5.86 -20.44 1.96
CA LEU A 452 7.00 -19.54 1.68
C LEU A 452 7.27 -18.56 2.82
N GLY A 453 6.52 -18.67 3.92
CA GLY A 453 6.66 -17.82 5.09
C GLY A 453 8.10 -17.79 5.62
N VAL A 454 8.56 -16.59 5.97
CA VAL A 454 9.87 -16.38 6.55
C VAL A 454 9.91 -16.98 7.95
N LYS A 455 11.07 -17.52 8.37
CA LYS A 455 11.24 -18.20 9.66
C LYS A 455 12.50 -17.72 10.36
N ASN A 456 12.54 -17.93 11.68
CA ASN A 456 13.68 -17.62 12.53
C ASN A 456 14.11 -16.16 12.41
N ILE A 457 13.13 -15.25 12.40
CA ILE A 457 13.35 -13.82 12.28
C ILE A 457 12.35 -13.05 13.14
N ALA A 458 12.83 -11.96 13.72
CA ALA A 458 11.96 -10.93 14.28
C ALA A 458 12.00 -9.70 13.35
N VAL A 459 10.93 -8.92 13.31
CA VAL A 459 10.86 -7.70 12.51
C VAL A 459 10.47 -6.53 13.41
N LEU A 460 11.25 -5.46 13.40
CA LEU A 460 10.83 -4.18 13.92
C LEU A 460 9.81 -3.58 12.96
N ASN A 461 8.60 -3.32 13.45
CA ASN A 461 7.57 -2.59 12.73
C ASN A 461 7.26 -1.31 13.53
N GLY A 462 7.97 -0.24 13.18
CA GLY A 462 7.90 1.04 13.87
C GLY A 462 7.04 2.04 13.12
N LYS A 463 6.32 2.91 13.84
CA LYS A 463 5.58 4.05 13.28
C LYS A 463 5.84 5.32 14.06
N ILE A 464 6.16 6.41 13.36
CA ILE A 464 6.31 7.75 13.93
C ILE A 464 5.15 8.62 13.45
N ASN A 465 4.24 8.95 14.35
CA ASN A 465 3.23 9.96 14.13
C ASN A 465 3.77 11.34 14.54
N VAL A 466 3.22 12.41 13.97
CA VAL A 466 3.58 13.79 14.32
C VAL A 466 2.37 14.49 14.92
N ILE A 467 2.59 15.19 16.04
CA ILE A 467 1.53 15.94 16.73
C ILE A 467 1.02 17.09 15.87
N GLY A 468 -0.30 17.30 15.90
CA GLY A 468 -0.97 18.38 15.18
C GLY A 468 -1.06 18.17 13.67
N ASN A 469 -0.98 16.91 13.20
CA ASN A 469 -1.04 16.54 11.78
C ASN A 469 -0.02 17.28 10.90
N LYS A 470 1.12 17.69 11.48
CA LYS A 470 2.25 18.26 10.73
C LYS A 470 2.94 17.14 9.93
N PRO A 471 3.54 17.44 8.77
CA PRO A 471 4.31 16.44 8.02
C PRO A 471 5.53 15.98 8.81
N LEU A 472 5.93 14.72 8.59
CA LEU A 472 7.15 14.16 9.16
C LEU A 472 8.38 14.81 8.49
N PRO A 473 9.34 15.38 9.25
CA PRO A 473 10.54 15.94 8.66
C PRO A 473 11.43 14.88 7.98
N GLU A 474 12.04 15.25 6.85
CA GLU A 474 12.87 14.34 6.04
C GLU A 474 14.11 13.84 6.78
N ASP A 475 14.63 14.59 7.74
CA ASP A 475 15.83 14.32 8.51
C ASP A 475 15.57 13.53 9.81
N VAL A 476 14.32 13.20 10.14
CA VAL A 476 14.02 12.28 11.26
C VAL A 476 14.54 10.89 10.90
N TYR A 477 15.30 10.29 11.81
CA TYR A 477 15.77 8.92 11.67
C TYR A 477 15.86 8.19 13.02
N VAL A 478 15.97 6.88 12.94
CA VAL A 478 16.11 5.98 14.07
C VAL A 478 17.42 5.22 13.95
N THR A 479 18.22 5.18 15.01
CA THR A 479 19.41 4.35 15.09
C THR A 479 19.04 3.10 15.89
N LEU A 480 19.06 1.95 15.23
CA LEU A 480 18.86 0.64 15.83
C LEU A 480 20.21 0.01 16.13
N ARG A 481 20.47 -0.34 17.38
CA ARG A 481 21.69 -1.01 17.81
C ARG A 481 21.39 -2.34 18.47
N CYS A 482 22.01 -3.41 18.00
CA CYS A 482 21.95 -4.69 18.70
C CYS A 482 22.99 -4.75 19.84
N LEU A 483 22.54 -5.01 21.07
CA LEU A 483 23.39 -4.97 22.26
C LEU A 483 24.12 -6.30 22.54
N ASN A 484 23.57 -7.42 22.08
CA ASN A 484 24.09 -8.77 22.34
C ASN A 484 24.09 -9.68 21.09
N CYS A 485 24.11 -9.09 19.90
CA CYS A 485 24.41 -9.82 18.65
C CYS A 485 25.89 -10.23 18.62
N GLU A 486 26.22 -11.29 17.88
CA GLU A 486 27.62 -11.71 17.73
C GLU A 486 28.49 -10.60 17.14
N ASN A 487 27.92 -9.84 16.21
CA ASN A 487 28.53 -8.64 15.63
C ASN A 487 27.61 -7.44 15.88
N PRO A 488 27.83 -6.65 16.95
CA PRO A 488 27.07 -5.43 17.19
C PRO A 488 27.21 -4.46 16.02
N TYR A 489 26.09 -3.90 15.60
CA TYR A 489 26.02 -2.90 14.54
C TYR A 489 25.09 -1.77 14.96
N ASP A 490 25.38 -0.57 14.44
CA ASP A 490 24.46 0.56 14.50
C ASP A 490 23.86 0.74 13.11
N ARG A 491 22.53 0.72 13.02
CA ARG A 491 21.82 0.84 11.76
C ARG A 491 20.91 2.06 11.76
N LYS A 492 21.14 2.93 10.78
CA LYS A 492 20.29 4.10 10.53
C LYS A 492 19.07 3.68 9.71
N LEU A 493 17.88 3.92 10.25
CA LEU A 493 16.59 3.65 9.64
C LEU A 493 15.87 4.98 9.44
N PHE A 494 15.29 5.18 8.26
CA PHE A 494 14.46 6.33 8.01
C PHE A 494 12.99 5.88 7.95
N PRO A 495 12.08 6.64 8.58
CA PRO A 495 10.67 6.44 8.36
C PRO A 495 10.28 6.88 6.94
N ARG A 496 9.33 6.17 6.35
CA ARG A 496 8.60 6.62 5.17
C ARG A 496 7.93 7.95 5.47
N LEU A 497 8.00 8.90 4.54
CA LEU A 497 7.46 10.23 4.77
C LEU A 497 5.94 10.28 4.69
N ARG A 498 5.32 9.36 3.93
CA ARG A 498 3.87 9.26 3.78
C ARG A 498 3.15 8.93 5.08
N ASP A 499 3.69 8.00 5.88
CA ASP A 499 2.96 7.41 7.01
C ASP A 499 3.80 7.17 8.28
N GLY A 500 5.09 7.53 8.25
CA GLY A 500 6.00 7.41 9.38
C GLY A 500 6.45 6.00 9.69
N VAL A 501 6.12 5.01 8.86
CA VAL A 501 6.50 3.61 9.09
C VAL A 501 7.98 3.40 8.81
N PHE A 502 8.67 2.65 9.66
CA PHE A 502 10.04 2.17 9.45
C PHE A 502 10.12 0.70 9.85
N MET A 503 10.80 -0.11 9.03
CA MET A 503 10.89 -1.55 9.26
C MET A 503 12.33 -2.05 9.26
N ASN A 504 12.57 -3.11 10.02
CA ASN A 504 13.87 -3.78 10.01
C ASN A 504 13.84 -5.24 10.40
N SER A 505 14.68 -6.04 9.75
CA SER A 505 15.02 -7.39 10.19
C SER A 505 15.79 -7.37 11.51
N LEU A 506 15.41 -8.22 12.45
CA LEU A 506 16.04 -8.42 13.75
C LEU A 506 16.36 -9.91 13.94
N GLU A 507 17.43 -10.19 14.67
CA GLU A 507 17.72 -11.53 15.15
C GLU A 507 16.80 -11.88 16.34
N PRO A 508 16.26 -13.12 16.40
CA PRO A 508 15.56 -13.62 17.58
C PRO A 508 16.49 -13.69 18.82
N CYS A 509 15.92 -13.67 20.03
CA CYS A 509 16.64 -13.70 21.31
C CYS A 509 17.66 -12.57 21.54
N LYS A 510 17.48 -11.39 20.93
CA LYS A 510 18.43 -10.28 21.05
C LYS A 510 17.82 -9.08 21.75
N GLU A 511 18.69 -8.31 22.39
CA GLU A 511 18.36 -7.03 23.01
C GLU A 511 18.80 -5.90 22.07
N TYR A 512 17.89 -4.95 21.86
CA TYR A 512 18.07 -3.82 20.96
C TYR A 512 17.89 -2.51 21.70
N ASP A 513 18.64 -1.52 21.26
CA ASP A 513 18.55 -0.12 21.65
C ASP A 513 18.09 0.71 20.44
N LEU A 514 17.01 1.47 20.62
CA LEU A 514 16.37 2.27 19.60
C LEU A 514 16.53 3.75 19.96
N THR A 515 17.41 4.45 19.26
CA THR A 515 17.69 5.87 19.51
C THR A 515 17.12 6.74 18.40
N PHE A 516 16.21 7.64 18.75
CA PHE A 516 15.61 8.57 17.81
C PHE A 516 16.42 9.85 17.70
N SER A 517 16.56 10.29 16.47
CA SER A 517 17.36 11.44 16.09
C SER A 517 16.59 12.34 15.13
N TYR A 518 16.68 13.64 15.36
CA TYR A 518 16.01 14.68 14.58
C TYR A 518 16.82 15.95 14.75
N GLU A 519 17.33 16.51 13.64
CA GLU A 519 18.32 17.57 13.70
C GLU A 519 17.66 18.92 13.43
N LYS A 520 17.06 19.47 14.48
CA LYS A 520 16.62 20.86 14.52
C LYS A 520 17.43 21.59 15.60
N ASP A 521 18.17 22.63 15.21
CA ASP A 521 19.01 23.45 16.10
C ASP A 521 20.18 22.70 16.80
N GLY A 522 20.73 21.64 16.18
CA GLY A 522 21.96 20.97 16.64
C GLY A 522 21.78 19.91 17.74
N LYS A 523 20.55 19.59 18.16
CA LYS A 523 20.29 18.37 18.95
C LYS A 523 20.22 17.16 18.02
N LYS A 524 20.95 16.09 18.37
CA LYS A 524 21.02 14.88 17.53
C LYS A 524 20.21 13.71 18.06
N ASN A 525 20.11 13.51 19.38
CA ASN A 525 19.38 12.38 19.98
C ASN A 525 18.40 12.92 21.02
N PHE A 526 17.14 12.48 20.96
CA PHE A 526 16.09 13.06 21.81
C PHE A 526 15.19 12.02 22.50
N TYR A 527 15.27 10.76 22.10
CA TYR A 527 14.55 9.67 22.75
C TYR A 527 15.31 8.35 22.55
N ASN A 528 15.19 7.46 23.53
CA ASN A 528 15.83 6.16 23.54
C ASN A 528 14.89 5.14 24.21
N GLU A 529 14.78 3.96 23.61
CA GLU A 529 14.05 2.82 24.17
C GLU A 529 14.84 1.54 23.96
N LYS A 530 14.82 0.64 24.96
CA LYS A 530 15.33 -0.72 24.83
C LYS A 530 14.21 -1.73 24.71
N PHE A 531 14.43 -2.77 23.93
CA PHE A 531 13.50 -3.89 23.82
C PHE A 531 14.23 -5.19 23.52
N THR A 532 13.52 -6.30 23.67
CA THR A 532 14.04 -7.66 23.42
C THR A 532 13.15 -8.36 22.39
N THR A 533 13.75 -9.12 21.49
CA THR A 533 13.03 -10.00 20.57
C THR A 533 12.77 -11.35 21.22
N GLU A 534 11.64 -11.97 20.86
CA GLU A 534 11.33 -13.31 21.33
C GLU A 534 12.32 -14.35 20.79
N CYS A 535 12.38 -15.50 21.47
CA CYS A 535 13.24 -16.62 21.12
C CYS A 535 12.59 -17.67 20.21
N ASN A 536 11.45 -17.34 19.59
CA ASN A 536 10.75 -18.27 18.73
C ASN A 536 11.53 -18.48 17.41
N LYS A 537 11.33 -19.64 16.77
CA LYS A 537 11.93 -19.98 15.47
C LYS A 537 11.02 -19.63 14.29
N GLU A 538 9.90 -18.97 14.56
CA GLU A 538 8.95 -18.56 13.53
C GLU A 538 9.17 -17.07 13.22
N TYR A 539 8.33 -16.53 12.35
CA TYR A 539 8.24 -15.09 12.14
C TYR A 539 7.60 -14.41 13.36
N SER A 540 8.15 -13.27 13.78
CA SER A 540 7.56 -12.43 14.83
C SER A 540 7.74 -10.95 14.54
N GLU A 541 6.78 -10.13 14.99
CA GLU A 541 6.87 -8.67 14.88
C GLU A 541 7.00 -8.02 16.26
N VAL A 542 7.88 -7.04 16.33
CA VAL A 542 7.99 -6.08 17.42
C VAL A 542 7.41 -4.77 16.94
N TYR A 543 6.11 -4.56 17.22
CA TYR A 543 5.44 -3.31 16.88
C TYR A 543 5.80 -2.20 17.87
N ARG A 544 6.06 -0.99 17.35
CA ARG A 544 6.30 0.20 18.15
C ARG A 544 5.69 1.43 17.51
N GLU A 545 5.00 2.23 18.31
CA GLU A 545 4.37 3.46 17.85
C GLU A 545 4.80 4.64 18.71
N PHE A 546 5.22 5.70 18.04
CA PHE A 546 5.79 6.90 18.64
C PHE A 546 5.05 8.14 18.15
N TRP A 547 5.06 9.19 18.98
CA TRP A 547 4.44 10.47 18.67
C TRP A 547 5.44 11.59 18.90
N LEU A 548 5.84 12.25 17.82
CA LEU A 548 6.83 13.30 17.81
C LEU A 548 6.16 14.68 17.93
N ASP A 549 6.54 15.44 18.95
CA ASP A 549 6.26 16.87 19.05
C ASP A 549 7.44 17.66 18.44
N LEU A 550 7.23 18.23 17.25
CA LEU A 550 8.26 18.97 16.51
C LEU A 550 8.67 20.29 17.18
N ASP A 551 7.81 20.86 18.02
CA ASP A 551 8.08 22.12 18.70
C ASP A 551 8.90 21.87 19.97
N LYS A 552 8.65 20.74 20.64
CA LYS A 552 9.39 20.32 21.85
C LYS A 552 10.60 19.43 21.56
N GLN A 553 10.73 18.93 20.34
CA GLN A 553 11.78 17.99 19.93
C GLN A 553 11.84 16.76 20.84
N MET A 554 10.70 16.14 21.11
CA MET A 554 10.64 14.97 21.98
C MET A 554 9.52 14.03 21.62
N MET A 555 9.67 12.75 21.98
CA MET A 555 8.55 11.81 21.96
C MET A 555 7.60 12.12 23.12
N VAL A 556 6.31 12.14 22.80
CA VAL A 556 5.22 12.39 23.75
C VAL A 556 4.22 11.24 23.71
N LYS A 557 3.33 11.21 24.70
CA LYS A 557 2.21 10.28 24.71
C LYS A 557 0.98 10.98 24.11
N PRO A 558 0.30 10.39 23.12
CA PRO A 558 -0.87 11.02 22.50
C PRO A 558 -2.08 10.86 23.41
N TYR A 559 -2.40 11.85 24.22
CA TYR A 559 -3.66 11.84 24.96
C TYR A 559 -4.82 12.20 24.02
N TYR A 560 -6.00 11.63 24.22
CA TYR A 560 -7.20 12.00 23.47
C TYR A 560 -8.46 11.69 24.31
N VAL A 561 -9.53 12.41 24.03
CA VAL A 561 -10.80 12.24 24.73
C VAL A 561 -11.72 11.33 23.93
N VAL A 562 -12.33 10.35 24.59
CA VAL A 562 -13.39 9.53 24.01
C VAL A 562 -14.60 9.54 24.93
N GLY A 563 -15.75 9.16 24.40
CA GLY A 563 -16.94 8.99 25.22
C GLY A 563 -18.16 8.64 24.39
N THR A 564 -19.29 8.50 25.07
CA THR A 564 -20.60 8.28 24.49
C THR A 564 -21.54 9.39 24.94
N ILE A 565 -22.31 9.93 24.00
CA ILE A 565 -23.36 10.91 24.29
C ILE A 565 -24.72 10.21 24.26
N THR A 566 -25.52 10.44 25.30
CA THR A 566 -26.86 9.86 25.46
C THR A 566 -27.93 10.92 25.69
N ASP A 567 -29.18 10.58 25.41
CA ASP A 567 -30.33 11.36 25.87
C ASP A 567 -30.45 11.23 27.39
N SER A 568 -30.56 12.36 28.08
CA SER A 568 -30.63 12.38 29.55
C SER A 568 -31.85 11.67 30.11
N LYS A 569 -32.96 11.61 29.37
CA LYS A 569 -34.24 11.01 29.80
C LYS A 569 -34.39 9.57 29.28
N THR A 570 -34.23 9.34 27.97
CA THR A 570 -34.44 8.01 27.38
C THR A 570 -33.24 7.10 27.53
N LYS A 571 -32.05 7.67 27.80
CA LYS A 571 -30.74 6.98 27.80
C LYS A 571 -30.33 6.42 26.44
N GLU A 572 -31.06 6.76 25.38
CA GLU A 572 -30.70 6.37 24.02
C GLU A 572 -29.41 7.07 23.58
N LYS A 573 -28.60 6.38 22.78
CA LYS A 573 -27.32 6.90 22.27
C LYS A 573 -27.59 7.92 21.15
N LEU A 574 -26.92 9.07 21.20
CA LEU A 574 -27.16 10.18 20.27
C LEU A 574 -26.05 10.29 19.23
N SER A 575 -26.36 9.95 17.98
CA SER A 575 -25.48 10.20 16.82
C SER A 575 -25.59 11.65 16.33
N GLY A 576 -24.58 12.15 15.62
CA GLY A 576 -24.57 13.50 15.04
C GLY A 576 -24.65 14.63 16.08
N VAL A 577 -24.09 14.43 17.28
CA VAL A 577 -23.83 15.50 18.26
C VAL A 577 -22.49 16.12 17.91
N ALA A 578 -22.45 17.43 17.68
CA ALA A 578 -21.20 18.16 17.49
C ALA A 578 -20.46 18.30 18.83
N ILE A 579 -19.19 17.93 18.84
CA ILE A 579 -18.30 17.92 19.99
C ILE A 579 -17.21 18.96 19.74
N THR A 580 -17.03 19.91 20.66
CA THR A 580 -15.91 20.87 20.63
C THR A 580 -15.13 20.79 21.93
N LEU A 581 -13.84 20.52 21.86
CA LEU A 581 -12.94 20.46 23.01
C LEU A 581 -12.03 21.69 23.04
N ILE A 582 -12.00 22.42 24.15
CA ILE A 582 -11.21 23.64 24.34
C ILE A 582 -10.32 23.48 25.57
N ASN A 583 -9.06 23.93 25.48
CA ASN A 583 -8.20 24.12 26.64
C ASN A 583 -8.65 25.38 27.40
N LYS A 584 -9.16 25.24 28.62
CA LYS A 584 -9.69 26.38 29.38
C LYS A 584 -8.62 27.40 29.78
N LYS A 585 -7.37 26.98 29.95
CA LYS A 585 -6.29 27.85 30.39
C LYS A 585 -5.81 28.76 29.24
N THR A 586 -5.73 28.22 28.03
CA THR A 586 -5.23 28.95 26.86
C THR A 586 -6.34 29.52 25.97
N GLY A 587 -7.57 29.00 26.09
CA GLY A 587 -8.68 29.29 25.17
C GLY A 587 -8.55 28.61 23.81
N GLU A 588 -7.51 27.78 23.61
CA GLU A 588 -7.24 27.09 22.36
C GLU A 588 -8.26 25.98 22.10
N LYS A 589 -8.82 25.94 20.90
CA LYS A 589 -9.67 24.84 20.43
C LYS A 589 -8.79 23.66 20.06
N LEU A 590 -8.90 22.57 20.83
CA LEU A 590 -8.06 21.38 20.69
C LEU A 590 -8.58 20.39 19.65
N SER A 591 -9.90 20.24 19.52
CA SER A 591 -10.51 19.33 18.54
C SER A 591 -11.98 19.66 18.28
N GLN A 592 -12.49 19.23 17.13
CA GLN A 592 -13.90 19.26 16.79
C GLN A 592 -14.30 17.96 16.07
N SER A 593 -15.34 17.30 16.54
CA SER A 593 -15.82 16.04 15.96
C SER A 593 -17.34 15.90 16.07
N VAL A 594 -17.89 14.80 15.55
CA VAL A 594 -19.31 14.44 15.66
C VAL A 594 -19.46 13.00 16.12
N THR A 595 -20.49 12.72 16.92
CA THR A 595 -20.75 11.35 17.35
C THR A 595 -21.19 10.44 16.20
N ALA A 596 -20.70 9.21 16.17
CA ALA A 596 -21.09 8.17 15.23
C ALA A 596 -22.49 7.59 15.54
N ALA A 597 -22.99 6.65 14.74
CA ALA A 597 -24.33 6.04 14.88
C ALA A 597 -24.63 5.49 16.29
N ALA A 598 -23.62 5.03 17.03
CA ALA A 598 -23.74 4.52 18.41
C ALA A 598 -23.51 5.59 19.50
N GLY A 599 -23.56 6.87 19.16
CA GLY A 599 -23.33 7.99 20.08
C GLY A 599 -21.90 8.13 20.58
N ALA A 600 -20.98 7.29 20.11
CA ALA A 600 -19.57 7.33 20.46
C ALA A 600 -18.85 8.47 19.73
N TYR A 601 -17.88 9.07 20.40
CA TYR A 601 -16.94 10.03 19.81
C TYR A 601 -15.50 9.75 20.26
N LYS A 602 -14.56 10.21 19.44
CA LYS A 602 -13.12 10.29 19.73
C LYS A 602 -12.63 11.65 19.21
N THR A 603 -11.83 12.34 19.99
CA THR A 603 -11.19 13.60 19.58
C THR A 603 -9.86 13.32 18.87
N ASP A 604 -9.32 14.35 18.24
CA ASP A 604 -7.91 14.37 17.85
C ASP A 604 -7.00 14.24 19.07
N THR A 605 -5.72 13.95 18.83
CA THR A 605 -4.71 13.87 19.88
C THR A 605 -4.42 15.27 20.45
N LEU A 606 -4.37 15.35 21.78
CA LEU A 606 -4.13 16.56 22.53
C LEU A 606 -2.63 16.88 22.50
N GLY A 607 -2.25 17.81 21.63
CA GLY A 607 -0.86 18.15 21.39
C GLY A 607 -0.15 18.76 22.61
N GLY A 608 1.15 18.51 22.71
CA GLY A 608 2.03 19.14 23.71
C GLY A 608 1.83 18.68 25.15
N MET A 609 1.04 17.65 25.43
CA MET A 609 0.78 17.20 26.79
C MET A 609 1.69 16.03 27.22
N LYS A 610 1.96 15.92 28.51
CA LYS A 610 2.80 14.88 29.12
C LYS A 610 2.08 14.21 30.29
N LYS A 611 2.52 13.00 30.62
CA LYS A 611 2.13 12.32 31.86
C LYS A 611 2.39 13.24 33.06
N GLY A 612 1.39 13.39 33.91
CA GLY A 612 1.40 14.24 35.09
C GLY A 612 0.91 15.67 34.87
N ASP A 613 0.66 16.09 33.62
CA ASP A 613 0.11 17.41 33.36
C ASP A 613 -1.32 17.52 33.90
N ASN A 614 -1.62 18.66 34.55
CA ASN A 614 -2.96 19.02 35.01
C ASN A 614 -3.64 19.92 33.98
N VAL A 615 -4.61 19.36 33.28
CA VAL A 615 -5.31 19.97 32.16
C VAL A 615 -6.76 20.26 32.53
N GLU A 616 -7.27 21.37 32.03
CA GLU A 616 -8.68 21.75 32.24
C GLU A 616 -9.34 21.89 30.87
N PHE A 617 -10.21 20.94 30.55
CA PHE A 617 -10.96 20.94 29.31
C PHE A 617 -12.34 21.56 29.48
N ALA A 618 -12.81 22.23 28.44
CA ALA A 618 -14.22 22.53 28.24
C ALA A 618 -14.72 21.70 27.05
N LEU A 619 -15.64 20.78 27.32
CA LEU A 619 -16.30 19.93 26.33
C LEU A 619 -17.68 20.52 26.02
N THR A 620 -17.85 21.09 24.83
CA THR A 620 -19.14 21.62 24.37
C THR A 620 -19.83 20.62 23.46
N LEU A 621 -21.10 20.33 23.76
CA LEU A 621 -21.97 19.41 23.06
C LEU A 621 -23.12 20.19 22.44
N GLU A 622 -23.31 20.06 21.13
CA GLU A 622 -24.36 20.76 20.38
C GLU A 622 -25.09 19.81 19.43
N LYS A 623 -26.43 19.83 19.46
CA LYS A 623 -27.28 19.08 18.54
C LYS A 623 -28.63 19.78 18.42
N ALA A 624 -29.13 19.94 17.20
CA ALA A 624 -30.46 20.50 16.98
C ALA A 624 -31.53 19.71 17.75
N GLY A 625 -32.45 20.43 18.41
CA GLY A 625 -33.48 19.85 19.29
C GLY A 625 -33.01 19.49 20.70
N TYR A 626 -31.74 19.70 21.03
CA TYR A 626 -31.17 19.52 22.36
C TYR A 626 -30.64 20.84 22.90
N VAL A 627 -30.52 20.93 24.22
CA VAL A 627 -29.90 22.05 24.92
C VAL A 627 -28.38 21.94 24.76
N THR A 628 -27.73 23.00 24.27
CA THR A 628 -26.28 23.07 24.17
C THR A 628 -25.67 23.08 25.57
N MET A 629 -24.72 22.17 25.82
CA MET A 629 -24.10 21.98 27.13
C MET A 629 -22.58 22.13 27.03
N THR A 630 -21.97 22.79 28.01
CA THR A 630 -20.51 22.84 28.17
C THR A 630 -20.11 22.28 29.52
N TYR A 631 -19.27 21.25 29.52
CA TYR A 631 -18.77 20.58 30.72
C TYR A 631 -17.31 20.94 30.94
N ASP A 632 -16.99 21.33 32.17
CA ASP A 632 -15.61 21.50 32.60
C ASP A 632 -15.09 20.15 33.09
N ALA A 633 -13.98 19.67 32.55
CA ALA A 633 -13.35 18.39 32.89
C ALA A 633 -11.87 18.62 33.26
N PRO A 634 -11.56 18.82 34.55
CA PRO A 634 -10.19 18.84 35.03
C PRO A 634 -9.65 17.39 35.06
N GLU A 635 -8.51 17.17 34.42
CA GLU A 635 -7.87 15.85 34.32
C GLU A 635 -6.39 15.94 34.67
N THR A 636 -5.88 14.92 35.35
CA THR A 636 -4.44 14.68 35.53
C THR A 636 -4.04 13.54 34.61
N LEU A 637 -3.15 13.81 33.66
CA LEU A 637 -2.84 12.85 32.61
C LEU A 637 -2.03 11.67 33.14
N GLY A 638 -2.63 10.48 33.09
CA GLY A 638 -2.05 9.24 33.60
C GLY A 638 -1.23 8.48 32.56
N ASP A 639 -0.96 7.20 32.83
CA ASP A 639 -0.35 6.30 31.84
C ASP A 639 -1.32 5.91 30.73
N ASN A 640 -2.63 6.04 30.92
CA ASN A 640 -3.57 5.79 29.83
C ASN A 640 -3.67 7.01 28.92
N SER A 641 -3.51 6.82 27.60
CA SER A 641 -3.72 7.85 26.59
C SER A 641 -5.20 8.24 26.45
N GLU A 642 -6.10 7.30 26.72
CA GLU A 642 -7.55 7.51 26.62
C GLU A 642 -8.07 8.23 27.87
N ILE A 643 -8.70 9.39 27.65
CA ILE A 643 -9.47 10.13 28.65
C ILE A 643 -10.94 9.93 28.35
N ARG A 644 -11.67 9.21 29.20
CA ARG A 644 -13.06 8.84 28.94
C ARG A 644 -14.03 9.82 29.60
N ILE A 645 -14.86 10.49 28.81
CA ILE A 645 -15.84 11.48 29.25
C ILE A 645 -17.20 11.15 28.65
N ASP A 646 -17.98 10.30 29.33
CA ASP A 646 -19.36 10.02 28.95
C ASP A 646 -20.29 11.13 29.45
N ARG A 647 -21.24 11.58 28.62
CA ARG A 647 -22.17 12.68 28.95
C ARG A 647 -23.58 12.45 28.40
N SER A 648 -24.53 13.23 28.90
CA SER A 648 -25.92 13.22 28.42
C SER A 648 -26.40 14.61 28.05
N LEU A 649 -27.27 14.70 27.05
CA LEU A 649 -27.94 15.94 26.62
C LEU A 649 -29.42 15.95 27.01
N ALA A 650 -29.90 17.13 27.39
CA ALA A 650 -31.31 17.40 27.63
C ALA A 650 -31.99 17.83 26.33
N LYS A 651 -33.19 17.31 26.04
CA LYS A 651 -33.99 17.83 24.93
C LYS A 651 -34.40 19.27 25.21
N ASN A 652 -34.42 20.09 24.16
CA ASN A 652 -34.97 21.43 24.25
C ASN A 652 -36.50 21.37 24.10
N GLU A 653 -37.16 20.82 25.12
CA GLU A 653 -38.61 20.66 25.18
C GLU A 653 -39.16 21.11 26.54
N VAL A 654 -40.36 21.69 26.53
CA VAL A 654 -41.06 22.10 27.76
C VAL A 654 -41.20 20.91 28.70
N GLY A 655 -40.87 21.13 29.97
CA GLY A 655 -40.88 20.09 31.01
C GLY A 655 -39.55 19.37 31.20
N THR A 656 -38.52 19.66 30.40
CA THR A 656 -37.18 19.07 30.57
C THR A 656 -36.36 19.80 31.63
N ASP A 657 -35.71 19.04 32.52
CA ASP A 657 -34.74 19.56 33.48
C ASP A 657 -33.36 19.70 32.84
N ILE A 658 -32.79 20.90 32.86
CA ILE A 658 -31.46 21.20 32.31
C ILE A 658 -30.34 21.11 33.36
N GLY A 659 -30.66 20.82 34.62
CA GLY A 659 -29.71 20.70 35.73
C GLY A 659 -28.85 19.42 35.73
N LEU A 660 -28.47 18.88 34.56
CA LEU A 660 -27.86 17.55 34.41
C LEU A 660 -26.50 17.37 35.13
N ASP A 661 -25.75 18.46 35.32
CA ASP A 661 -24.41 18.46 35.95
C ASP A 661 -24.36 19.43 37.15
N VAL A 662 -25.52 19.64 37.78
CA VAL A 662 -25.69 20.59 38.88
C VAL A 662 -25.85 19.81 40.18
N ASN A 663 -24.95 20.04 41.13
CA ASN A 663 -25.08 19.47 42.46
C ASN A 663 -26.26 20.12 43.21
N PRO A 664 -26.79 19.47 44.27
CA PRO A 664 -27.87 20.06 45.05
C PRO A 664 -27.56 21.47 45.53
N ILE A 665 -28.52 22.38 45.34
CA ILE A 665 -28.40 23.78 45.78
C ILE A 665 -28.67 23.83 47.29
N TYR A 666 -27.60 23.94 48.07
CA TYR A 666 -27.67 24.00 49.53
C TYR A 666 -28.01 25.39 50.04
N PHE A 667 -28.76 25.41 51.15
CA PHE A 667 -29.10 26.61 51.90
C PHE A 667 -28.87 26.34 53.39
N ASP A 668 -28.52 27.38 54.13
CA ASP A 668 -28.45 27.27 55.58
C ASP A 668 -29.85 27.06 56.19
N TYR A 669 -29.86 26.51 57.40
CA TYR A 669 -31.09 26.24 58.14
C TYR A 669 -31.96 27.50 58.25
N ASN A 670 -33.21 27.38 57.82
CA ASN A 670 -34.20 28.47 57.79
C ASN A 670 -33.76 29.73 57.00
N LYS A 671 -32.80 29.61 56.09
CA LYS A 671 -32.35 30.71 55.21
C LYS A 671 -32.58 30.39 53.73
N TRP A 672 -32.54 31.45 52.93
CA TRP A 672 -32.63 31.43 51.46
C TRP A 672 -31.50 32.24 50.80
N ASP A 673 -30.51 32.70 51.56
CA ASP A 673 -29.34 33.37 51.01
C ASP A 673 -28.51 32.39 50.18
N ILE A 674 -27.97 32.86 49.05
CA ILE A 674 -27.14 32.04 48.17
C ILE A 674 -25.74 31.93 48.79
N ARG A 675 -25.41 30.71 49.21
CA ARG A 675 -24.09 30.35 49.70
C ARG A 675 -23.06 30.30 48.56
N PRO A 676 -21.76 30.42 48.84
CA PRO A 676 -20.71 30.32 47.83
C PRO A 676 -20.71 29.00 47.02
N ASP A 677 -21.04 27.87 47.66
CA ASP A 677 -21.17 26.57 46.98
C ASP A 677 -22.40 26.51 46.08
N ALA A 678 -23.55 27.00 46.55
CA ALA A 678 -24.76 27.15 45.73
C ALA A 678 -24.54 28.10 44.54
N ALA A 679 -23.80 29.19 44.74
CA ALA A 679 -23.44 30.14 43.69
C ALA A 679 -22.65 29.47 42.55
N ALA A 680 -21.68 28.62 42.87
CA ALA A 680 -20.89 27.89 41.86
C ALA A 680 -21.75 26.95 41.01
N GLU A 681 -22.74 26.30 41.62
CA GLU A 681 -23.69 25.42 40.92
C GLU A 681 -24.70 26.22 40.08
N LEU A 682 -25.19 27.34 40.57
CA LEU A 682 -26.06 28.25 39.80
C LEU A 682 -25.32 28.90 38.62
N ASP A 683 -24.01 29.16 38.75
CA ASP A 683 -23.18 29.66 37.65
C ASP A 683 -23.10 28.65 36.49
N LYS A 684 -23.25 27.34 36.73
CA LYS A 684 -23.40 26.34 35.65
C LYS A 684 -24.68 26.56 34.85
N ILE A 685 -25.80 26.83 35.53
CA ILE A 685 -27.07 27.16 34.88
C ILE A 685 -26.96 28.47 34.09
N VAL A 686 -26.26 29.47 34.62
CA VAL A 686 -25.97 30.71 33.89
C VAL A 686 -25.26 30.40 32.57
N LYS A 687 -24.25 29.52 32.56
CA LYS A 687 -23.55 29.11 31.33
C LYS A 687 -24.52 28.46 30.33
N ILE A 688 -25.37 27.53 30.77
CA ILE A 688 -26.38 26.88 29.92
C ILE A 688 -27.35 27.92 29.31
N MET A 689 -27.87 28.83 30.14
CA MET A 689 -28.81 29.88 29.69
C MET A 689 -28.18 30.90 28.73
N LYS A 690 -26.86 31.14 28.82
CA LYS A 690 -26.11 31.97 27.87
C LYS A 690 -25.92 31.26 26.53
N ALA A 691 -25.58 29.96 26.56
CA ALA A 691 -25.39 29.15 25.35
C ALA A 691 -26.70 28.87 24.60
N ASN A 692 -27.84 28.94 25.30
CA ASN A 692 -29.16 28.68 24.75
C ASN A 692 -30.03 29.93 24.91
N PRO A 693 -29.95 30.94 24.02
CA PRO A 693 -30.61 32.23 24.22
C PRO A 693 -32.15 32.18 24.19
N ASP A 694 -32.74 31.14 23.58
CA ASP A 694 -34.17 31.07 23.34
C ASP A 694 -34.97 30.41 24.46
N ILE A 695 -34.32 29.63 25.33
CA ILE A 695 -35.01 28.89 26.38
C ILE A 695 -35.44 29.80 27.53
N LYS A 696 -36.59 29.50 28.12
CA LYS A 696 -37.03 30.04 29.41
C LYS A 696 -37.16 28.92 30.42
N ILE A 697 -36.75 29.16 31.65
CA ILE A 697 -36.78 28.15 32.70
C ILE A 697 -37.56 28.60 33.94
N GLU A 698 -38.19 27.64 34.59
CA GLU A 698 -38.67 27.75 35.97
C GLU A 698 -37.70 27.02 36.91
N LEU A 699 -37.23 27.72 37.94
CA LEU A 699 -36.54 27.13 39.06
C LEU A 699 -37.57 26.68 40.08
N GLY A 700 -37.79 25.36 40.15
CA GLY A 700 -38.68 24.74 41.12
C GLY A 700 -37.91 24.28 42.34
N SER A 701 -38.11 24.89 43.51
CA SER A 701 -37.52 24.39 44.76
C SER A 701 -38.55 23.59 45.57
N HIS A 702 -38.07 22.52 46.20
CA HIS A 702 -38.86 21.54 46.94
C HIS A 702 -38.30 21.34 48.35
N THR A 703 -39.17 20.98 49.28
CA THR A 703 -38.79 20.50 50.61
C THR A 703 -39.09 19.01 50.73
N ASP A 704 -38.59 18.37 51.80
CA ASP A 704 -39.16 17.11 52.26
C ASP A 704 -40.45 17.38 53.06
N SER A 705 -41.08 16.30 53.53
CA SER A 705 -42.31 16.28 54.32
C SER A 705 -42.14 16.72 55.78
N ARG A 706 -40.93 17.11 56.21
CA ARG A 706 -40.64 17.46 57.61
C ARG A 706 -40.81 18.95 57.80
N GLY A 707 -41.96 19.34 58.31
CA GLY A 707 -42.35 20.72 58.53
C GLY A 707 -43.87 20.87 58.41
N THR A 708 -44.40 22.08 58.57
CA THR A 708 -45.78 22.35 58.17
C THR A 708 -45.81 22.73 56.69
N ASP A 709 -46.87 22.35 55.97
CA ASP A 709 -47.06 22.66 54.54
C ASP A 709 -46.84 24.14 54.25
N GLU A 710 -47.40 25.02 55.10
CA GLU A 710 -47.29 26.48 54.96
C GLU A 710 -45.83 26.95 55.07
N TYR A 711 -45.09 26.42 56.06
CA TYR A 711 -43.69 26.75 56.25
C TYR A 711 -42.84 26.23 55.08
N ASN A 712 -43.05 24.99 54.67
CA ASN A 712 -42.34 24.34 53.58
C ASN A 712 -42.58 25.03 52.24
N MET A 713 -43.82 25.45 51.97
CA MET A 713 -44.18 26.22 50.79
C MET A 713 -43.48 27.58 50.78
N LYS A 714 -43.56 28.33 51.88
CA LYS A 714 -42.92 29.65 51.99
C LYS A 714 -41.40 29.58 51.85
N LEU A 715 -40.77 28.62 52.52
CA LEU A 715 -39.31 28.46 52.51
C LEU A 715 -38.80 28.07 51.12
N SER A 716 -39.42 27.08 50.48
CA SER A 716 -39.04 26.68 49.12
C SER A 716 -39.26 27.81 48.10
N ASP A 717 -40.33 28.59 48.22
CA ASP A 717 -40.60 29.71 47.32
C ASP A 717 -39.56 30.83 47.44
N GLN A 718 -39.16 31.17 48.68
CA GLN A 718 -38.08 32.12 48.91
C GLN A 718 -36.75 31.63 48.33
N ARG A 719 -36.43 30.34 48.48
CA ARG A 719 -35.22 29.72 47.92
C ARG A 719 -35.21 29.75 46.40
N ALA A 720 -36.31 29.34 45.76
CA ALA A 720 -36.44 29.37 44.31
C ALA A 720 -36.28 30.80 43.76
N LYS A 721 -36.93 31.78 44.40
CA LYS A 721 -36.82 33.21 44.02
C LYS A 721 -35.43 33.79 44.28
N ALA A 722 -34.75 33.35 45.34
CA ALA A 722 -33.37 33.75 45.60
C ALA A 722 -32.41 33.22 44.53
N SER A 723 -32.52 31.94 44.17
CA SER A 723 -31.73 31.33 43.08
C SER A 723 -32.01 31.99 41.74
N ALA A 724 -33.28 32.27 41.41
CA ALA A 724 -33.66 32.96 40.19
C ALA A 724 -33.06 34.38 40.13
N ARG A 725 -33.15 35.14 41.23
CA ARG A 725 -32.54 36.48 41.34
C ARG A 725 -31.03 36.42 41.16
N TYR A 726 -30.36 35.40 41.70
CA TYR A 726 -28.92 35.22 41.51
C TYR A 726 -28.56 35.02 40.03
N ILE A 727 -29.25 34.13 39.31
CA ILE A 727 -28.97 33.90 37.88
C ILE A 727 -29.24 35.19 37.07
N VAL A 728 -30.30 35.92 37.39
CA VAL A 728 -30.59 37.23 36.76
C VAL A 728 -29.46 38.23 37.02
N SER A 729 -28.92 38.28 38.24
CA SER A 729 -27.81 39.16 38.59
C SER A 729 -26.53 38.87 37.80
N LYS A 730 -26.39 37.67 37.22
CA LYS A 730 -25.27 37.24 36.37
C LYS A 730 -25.48 37.53 34.87
N GLY A 731 -26.53 38.30 34.54
CA GLY A 731 -26.77 38.82 33.20
C GLY A 731 -27.77 38.03 32.37
N ILE A 732 -28.56 37.13 32.96
CA ILE A 732 -29.70 36.53 32.26
C ILE A 732 -30.92 37.44 32.38
N ALA A 733 -31.62 37.68 31.27
CA ALA A 733 -32.81 38.52 31.27
C ALA A 733 -33.90 37.97 32.21
N SER A 734 -34.48 38.82 33.05
CA SER A 734 -35.47 38.43 34.07
C SER A 734 -36.71 37.76 33.49
N ASN A 735 -37.10 38.08 32.25
CA ASN A 735 -38.23 37.48 31.55
C ASN A 735 -37.97 36.04 31.04
N ARG A 736 -36.76 35.50 31.26
CA ARG A 736 -36.37 34.13 30.92
C ARG A 736 -36.32 33.18 32.13
N ILE A 737 -36.51 33.71 33.33
CA ILE A 737 -36.33 32.94 34.57
C ILE A 737 -37.45 33.27 35.55
N THR A 738 -38.13 32.24 36.03
CA THR A 738 -39.09 32.35 37.15
C THR A 738 -38.69 31.42 38.28
N GLY A 739 -38.81 31.87 39.53
CA GLY A 739 -38.61 31.02 40.71
C GLY A 739 -39.94 30.68 41.36
N LYS A 740 -40.18 29.41 41.66
CA LYS A 740 -41.41 28.92 42.28
C LYS A 740 -41.14 27.85 43.34
N GLY A 741 -41.73 28.04 44.52
CA GLY A 741 -41.74 27.03 45.57
C GLY A 741 -42.84 26.00 45.36
N TYR A 742 -42.55 24.75 45.70
CA TYR A 742 -43.52 23.67 45.70
C TYR A 742 -43.71 23.03 47.08
N GLY A 743 -42.94 23.44 48.09
CA GLY A 743 -42.90 22.76 49.39
C GLY A 743 -42.74 21.26 49.20
N GLU A 744 -43.55 20.50 49.93
CA GLU A 744 -43.63 19.04 49.86
C GLU A 744 -44.66 18.51 48.84
N SER A 745 -45.34 19.36 48.08
CA SER A 745 -46.45 18.94 47.19
C SER A 745 -46.05 18.02 46.03
N LYS A 746 -44.73 17.86 45.78
CA LYS A 746 -44.16 17.07 44.69
C LYS A 746 -42.94 16.24 45.16
N LEU A 747 -43.17 15.36 46.14
CA LEU A 747 -42.15 14.41 46.62
C LEU A 747 -41.73 13.45 45.49
N LYS A 748 -40.42 13.25 45.32
CA LYS A 748 -39.86 12.18 44.47
C LYS A 748 -39.88 10.83 45.18
N VAL A 749 -39.69 10.84 46.50
CA VAL A 749 -39.75 9.66 47.36
C VAL A 749 -40.81 9.91 48.41
N SER A 750 -41.85 9.08 48.46
CA SER A 750 -42.92 9.23 49.44
C SER A 750 -42.45 8.83 50.84
N ASP A 751 -43.13 9.33 51.87
CA ASP A 751 -42.81 8.97 53.26
C ASP A 751 -42.94 7.47 53.53
N ALA A 752 -43.88 6.80 52.86
CA ALA A 752 -44.01 5.35 52.94
C ALA A 752 -42.77 4.63 52.40
N GLN A 753 -42.22 5.11 51.28
CA GLN A 753 -40.98 4.57 50.71
C GLN A 753 -39.77 4.84 51.62
N ILE A 754 -39.68 6.05 52.18
CA ILE A 754 -38.61 6.42 53.12
C ILE A 754 -38.70 5.56 54.38
N ASN A 755 -39.87 5.40 54.98
CA ASN A 755 -40.05 4.63 56.22
C ASN A 755 -39.61 3.17 56.09
N ASN A 756 -39.73 2.59 54.89
CA ASN A 756 -39.31 1.23 54.55
C ASN A 756 -37.81 1.09 54.27
N MET A 757 -37.02 2.16 54.30
CA MET A 757 -35.58 2.08 54.09
C MET A 757 -34.85 1.46 55.30
N PRO A 758 -33.82 0.63 55.09
CA PRO A 758 -33.20 -0.19 56.14
C PRO A 758 -32.50 0.61 57.24
N SER A 759 -31.88 1.74 56.90
CA SER A 759 -31.05 2.53 57.80
C SER A 759 -31.49 3.98 57.89
N TRP A 760 -31.13 4.65 59.00
CA TRP A 760 -31.37 6.09 59.16
C TRP A 760 -30.67 6.90 58.05
N ASP A 761 -29.46 6.52 57.65
CA ASP A 761 -28.71 7.19 56.58
C ASP A 761 -29.43 7.08 55.22
N GLU A 762 -30.02 5.94 54.90
CA GLU A 762 -30.82 5.79 53.68
C GLU A 762 -32.12 6.61 53.75
N LYS A 763 -32.77 6.65 54.92
CA LYS A 763 -33.94 7.50 55.14
C LYS A 763 -33.63 8.97 54.93
N GLU A 764 -32.51 9.45 55.48
CA GLU A 764 -32.07 10.82 55.28
C GLU A 764 -31.72 11.11 53.81
N LYS A 765 -31.07 10.17 53.11
CA LYS A 765 -30.87 10.27 51.65
C LYS A 765 -32.20 10.38 50.90
N GLY A 766 -33.21 9.61 51.29
CA GLY A 766 -34.56 9.70 50.73
C GLY A 766 -35.18 11.08 50.92
N HIS A 767 -35.11 11.64 52.13
CA HIS A 767 -35.53 13.02 52.37
C HIS A 767 -34.70 14.04 51.58
N GLN A 768 -33.39 13.82 51.43
CA GLN A 768 -32.50 14.68 50.65
C GLN A 768 -32.88 14.72 49.17
N LEU A 769 -33.34 13.62 48.58
CA LEU A 769 -33.85 13.59 47.20
C LEU A 769 -35.09 14.46 47.01
N ASN A 770 -35.89 14.67 48.06
CA ASN A 770 -37.03 15.58 48.01
C ASN A 770 -36.60 17.04 48.13
N ARG A 771 -35.56 17.34 48.92
CA ARG A 771 -34.95 18.68 49.08
C ARG A 771 -34.08 19.05 47.88
N ARG A 772 -34.70 19.42 46.77
CA ARG A 772 -34.03 19.68 45.50
C ARG A 772 -34.47 21.00 44.86
N THR A 773 -33.68 21.46 43.91
CA THR A 773 -34.09 22.50 42.95
C THR A 773 -33.97 21.93 41.55
N GLU A 774 -35.04 22.04 40.76
CA GLU A 774 -35.11 21.62 39.37
C GLU A 774 -35.09 22.84 38.46
N PHE A 775 -34.53 22.70 37.25
CA PHE A 775 -34.40 23.78 36.27
C PHE A 775 -35.17 23.42 35.02
N ILE A 776 -36.48 23.65 35.04
CA ILE A 776 -37.41 23.11 34.04
C ILE A 776 -37.62 24.10 32.90
N ILE A 777 -37.46 23.67 31.65
CA ILE A 777 -37.82 24.48 30.48
C ILE A 777 -39.34 24.72 30.48
N VAL A 778 -39.75 25.98 30.36
CA VAL A 778 -41.16 26.40 30.28
C VAL A 778 -41.53 27.04 28.95
N LYS A 779 -40.53 27.45 28.16
CA LYS A 779 -40.72 27.94 26.79
C LYS A 779 -39.45 27.80 25.98
#